data_AF-A0A847RWA2-F1
#
_entry.id   AF-A0A847RWA2-F1
#
_cell.length_a   1.000
_cell.length_b   1.000
_cell.length_c   1.000
_cell.angle_alpha   90.00
_cell.angle_beta   90.00
_cell.angle_gamma   90.00
#
_symmetry.space_group_name_H-M   'P 1'
#
loop_
_entity.id
_entity.type
_entity.pdbx_description
1 polymer ?
#
loop_
_entity_poly.entity_id
_entity_poly.type
_entity_poly.pdbx_seq_one_letter_code
_entity_poly.pdbx_strand_id
1 'polypeptide(L)'
;MEVRPISDLFKNIIIHNKLRSVRNVFQVNTDQFHILNYKPSYQRKYVWTDVKATYLIETILVHGEIPPIVIYIKGKNWEVIDGRQRCESIERYIKNGFSLKPHGLDKLWNLAGKKFSQLDEKLQERILSASLRLIQITAASEAAISNYEEEIIKREIFKRYNLGISPLKKEEVFKAQYIQDEINIYFKTQFEKYPELYNEVAALFDHRSKKRETIMQHIRQMLVLQHIPINKFIHDREDVVNMYYDYLSFNTVNKGNKSQIPLIFGQFREKCNYLTTIKTRLHELGYQTNGLVHECLFWALSVCEKENINPAEFNSPSFKERLVQHIGKQTQNYHTERNNHTQRIMKRYSTAAAFFTSQLDISFVRYLKSDETFVVEHKEKMQKYLEERFTPGKEQEHFSKMDPTSSSVSDMLDRIKRGKFKLKPPYQRNEVMNISKASSLIESMLLGVKIHPLYIYLRTDGTAEVIDGQQRLLTIIGFLGEKYADEHGKMVRSKKDRFSLNLRTSLTPHLHGKKFSQLSPEDQSRLTNYDLEVIEIKEENNKHFLPEELFKRINHKPMPIKEHTFEFWNAYVDHDIVDAIKDIYERNTWLYLRKDDKRMLNEELITSLGYLHYVNLGDANMKNIKDVLDIGKRGSAAIAKLKNKANITQLLESRAFKAEFLLSLNCFEAEFVEKVRLLIGKSNGKSSEVFSARRLDEIIHQTKSARISMNFYLLWVILKGIPVDYIRESKTAVLYRITKIFSALRSYDSAEKIEKVIKETWSSVQSGPNATQNSQSLLV
;
A
#
# COMPACT_ATOMS: atom_id res chain seq x y z
N MET A 1 -23.39 -34.70 -10.51
CA MET A 1 -21.99 -35.02 -10.14
C MET A 1 -21.75 -34.40 -8.78
N GLU A 2 -21.49 -35.21 -7.75
CA GLU A 2 -21.07 -34.68 -6.46
C GLU A 2 -19.74 -33.95 -6.63
N VAL A 3 -19.70 -32.67 -6.24
CA VAL A 3 -18.51 -31.84 -6.36
C VAL A 3 -17.55 -32.29 -5.25
N ARG A 4 -16.38 -32.82 -5.65
CA ARG A 4 -15.32 -33.21 -4.71
C ARG A 4 -14.95 -32.02 -3.80
N PRO A 5 -14.68 -32.25 -2.49
CA PRO A 5 -14.15 -31.20 -1.63
C PRO A 5 -12.89 -30.59 -2.22
N ILE A 6 -12.77 -29.26 -2.17
CA ILE A 6 -11.62 -28.54 -2.76
C ILE A 6 -10.30 -29.04 -2.16
N SER A 7 -10.28 -29.40 -0.87
CA SER A 7 -9.11 -29.99 -0.20
C SER A 7 -8.61 -31.26 -0.87
N ASP A 8 -9.50 -32.08 -1.44
CA ASP A 8 -9.12 -33.31 -2.13
C ASP A 8 -8.56 -33.04 -3.53
N LEU A 9 -8.88 -31.89 -4.13
CA LEU A 9 -8.28 -31.47 -5.40
C LEU A 9 -6.77 -31.25 -5.27
N PHE A 10 -6.31 -30.79 -4.10
CA PHE A 10 -4.87 -30.59 -3.82
C PHE A 10 -4.09 -31.91 -3.77
N LYS A 11 -4.74 -33.06 -3.56
CA LYS A 11 -4.09 -34.38 -3.64
C LYS A 11 -3.78 -34.81 -5.08
N ASN A 12 -4.46 -34.21 -6.06
CA ASN A 12 -4.35 -34.54 -7.48
C ASN A 12 -3.44 -33.57 -8.25
N ILE A 13 -2.77 -32.65 -7.57
CA ILE A 13 -1.76 -31.76 -8.18
C ILE A 13 -0.37 -32.12 -7.69
N ILE A 14 0.60 -31.84 -8.55
CA ILE A 14 2.01 -31.96 -8.25
C ILE A 14 2.59 -30.55 -8.27
N ILE A 15 3.33 -30.20 -7.22
CA ILE A 15 3.96 -28.89 -7.07
C ILE A 15 5.48 -29.07 -6.99
N HIS A 16 6.20 -28.49 -7.94
CA HIS A 16 7.66 -28.54 -8.01
C HIS A 16 8.28 -27.14 -8.06
N ASN A 17 9.45 -27.00 -7.47
CA ASN A 17 10.30 -25.83 -7.65
C ASN A 17 11.27 -26.08 -8.80
N LYS A 18 11.32 -25.16 -9.76
CA LYS A 18 12.23 -25.24 -10.90
C LYS A 18 12.88 -23.90 -11.19
N LEU A 19 14.20 -23.90 -11.35
CA LEU A 19 14.93 -22.74 -11.83
C LEU A 19 14.91 -22.71 -13.36
N ARG A 20 14.58 -21.55 -13.93
CA ARG A 20 14.60 -21.27 -15.37
C ARG A 20 15.19 -19.89 -15.60
N SER A 21 16.13 -19.76 -16.54
CA SER A 21 16.66 -18.44 -16.90
C SER A 21 15.57 -17.54 -17.48
N VAL A 22 15.73 -16.22 -17.33
CA VAL A 22 14.88 -15.21 -17.99
C VAL A 22 14.76 -15.51 -19.49
N ARG A 23 15.88 -15.81 -20.14
CA ARG A 23 15.94 -16.21 -21.55
C ARG A 23 14.94 -17.31 -21.88
N ASN A 24 14.95 -18.39 -21.11
CA ASN A 24 14.08 -19.53 -21.35
C ASN A 24 12.62 -19.19 -21.04
N VAL A 25 12.34 -18.52 -19.92
CA VAL A 25 10.96 -18.18 -19.52
C VAL A 25 10.26 -17.30 -20.56
N PHE A 26 10.97 -16.32 -21.12
CA PHE A 26 10.43 -15.35 -22.08
C PHE A 26 10.79 -15.66 -23.54
N GLN A 27 11.40 -16.82 -23.80
CA GLN A 27 11.77 -17.31 -25.15
C GLN A 27 12.57 -16.30 -25.97
N VAL A 28 13.58 -15.69 -25.36
CA VAL A 28 14.48 -14.77 -26.06
C VAL A 28 15.51 -15.59 -26.83
N ASN A 29 15.40 -15.62 -28.17
CA ASN A 29 16.32 -16.37 -29.04
C ASN A 29 16.38 -17.88 -28.72
N THR A 30 15.22 -18.52 -28.48
CA THR A 30 15.14 -19.97 -28.17
C THR A 30 14.07 -20.68 -29.00
N ASP A 31 14.31 -21.93 -29.38
CA ASP A 31 13.34 -22.80 -30.08
C ASP A 31 12.34 -23.51 -29.14
N GLN A 32 12.29 -23.16 -27.86
CA GLN A 32 11.37 -23.75 -26.89
C GLN A 32 9.95 -23.21 -27.07
N PHE A 33 8.97 -24.10 -27.26
CA PHE A 33 7.57 -23.72 -27.45
C PHE A 33 6.74 -23.92 -26.18
N HIS A 34 6.71 -22.92 -25.30
CA HIS A 34 5.57 -22.73 -24.38
C HIS A 34 4.84 -21.42 -24.68
N ILE A 35 3.66 -21.23 -24.11
CA ILE A 35 2.90 -19.98 -24.22
C ILE A 35 2.76 -19.44 -22.80
N LEU A 36 3.54 -18.39 -22.48
CA LEU A 36 3.47 -17.74 -21.16
C LEU A 36 2.32 -16.73 -21.14
N ASN A 37 1.20 -17.13 -20.55
CA ASN A 37 0.08 -16.24 -20.24
C ASN A 37 0.24 -15.66 -18.83
N TYR A 38 0.85 -14.48 -18.72
CA TYR A 38 0.92 -13.75 -17.45
C TYR A 38 -0.28 -12.81 -17.20
N LYS A 39 -1.26 -12.77 -18.12
CA LYS A 39 -2.44 -11.90 -18.07
C LYS A 39 -3.78 -12.66 -18.26
N PRO A 40 -4.03 -13.80 -17.58
CA PRO A 40 -5.35 -14.42 -17.60
C PRO A 40 -6.44 -13.46 -17.07
N SER A 41 -7.69 -13.73 -17.41
CA SER A 41 -8.86 -12.86 -17.14
C SER A 41 -9.05 -12.49 -15.67
N TYR A 42 -8.64 -13.38 -14.76
CA TYR A 42 -8.74 -13.21 -13.32
C TYR A 42 -7.58 -12.37 -12.73
N GLN A 43 -6.50 -12.10 -13.48
CA GLN A 43 -5.41 -11.25 -13.01
C GLN A 43 -5.74 -9.76 -13.10
N ARG A 44 -5.33 -9.00 -12.08
CA ARG A 44 -5.41 -7.52 -12.08
C ARG A 44 -4.59 -6.88 -13.20
N LYS A 45 -4.97 -5.68 -13.65
CA LYS A 45 -4.21 -4.88 -14.63
C LYS A 45 -2.78 -4.57 -14.15
N TYR A 46 -1.90 -4.16 -15.07
CA TYR A 46 -0.55 -3.71 -14.73
C TYR A 46 -0.60 -2.36 -13.99
N VAL A 47 -0.05 -2.31 -12.79
CA VAL A 47 -0.12 -1.14 -11.89
C VAL A 47 1.25 -0.60 -11.48
N TRP A 48 2.34 -1.29 -11.79
CA TRP A 48 3.68 -0.80 -11.46
C TRP A 48 4.03 0.44 -12.26
N THR A 49 4.73 1.38 -11.63
CA THR A 49 5.37 2.51 -12.31
C THR A 49 6.69 2.05 -12.93
N ASP A 50 7.21 2.78 -13.92
CA ASP A 50 8.52 2.48 -14.48
C ASP A 50 9.65 2.58 -13.44
N VAL A 51 9.48 3.41 -12.40
CA VAL A 51 10.39 3.46 -11.23
C VAL A 51 10.41 2.11 -10.51
N LYS A 52 9.24 1.51 -10.24
CA LYS A 52 9.17 0.21 -9.59
C LYS A 52 9.65 -0.93 -10.50
N ALA A 53 9.37 -0.86 -11.79
CA ALA A 53 9.89 -1.80 -12.77
C ALA A 53 11.43 -1.73 -12.82
N THR A 54 12.00 -0.53 -12.82
CA THR A 54 13.45 -0.30 -12.73
C THR A 54 14.05 -0.96 -11.49
N TYR A 55 13.42 -0.81 -10.32
CA TYR A 55 13.88 -1.43 -9.08
C TYR A 55 13.92 -2.97 -9.15
N LEU A 56 12.99 -3.58 -9.90
CA LEU A 56 13.03 -5.03 -10.17
C LEU A 56 14.21 -5.39 -11.08
N ILE A 57 14.42 -4.65 -12.18
CA ILE A 57 15.53 -4.92 -13.10
C ILE A 57 16.88 -4.79 -12.39
N GLU A 58 17.06 -3.77 -11.57
CA GLU A 58 18.27 -3.64 -10.74
C GLU A 58 18.42 -4.81 -9.76
N THR A 59 17.32 -5.28 -9.15
CA THR A 59 17.36 -6.44 -8.25
C THR A 59 17.84 -7.70 -8.99
N ILE A 60 17.39 -7.92 -10.23
CA ILE A 60 17.85 -9.01 -11.08
C ILE A 60 19.35 -8.86 -11.39
N LEU A 61 19.80 -7.66 -11.73
CA LEU A 61 21.22 -7.40 -12.00
C LEU A 61 22.08 -7.68 -10.77
N VAL A 62 21.74 -7.11 -9.61
CA VAL A 62 22.56 -7.17 -8.38
C VAL A 62 22.50 -8.54 -7.71
N HIS A 63 21.32 -9.13 -7.53
CA HIS A 63 21.14 -10.34 -6.73
C HIS A 63 20.87 -11.59 -7.56
N GLY A 64 20.43 -11.45 -8.82
CA GLY A 64 20.09 -12.59 -9.67
C GLY A 64 18.85 -13.38 -9.24
N GLU A 65 18.20 -12.97 -8.16
CA GLU A 65 17.07 -13.67 -7.55
C GLU A 65 15.98 -12.66 -7.18
N ILE A 66 14.74 -13.05 -7.44
CA ILE A 66 13.53 -12.31 -7.11
C ILE A 66 12.58 -13.30 -6.43
N PRO A 67 11.51 -12.83 -5.75
CA PRO A 67 10.54 -13.78 -5.21
C PRO A 67 10.05 -14.73 -6.31
N PRO A 68 9.59 -15.95 -5.99
CA PRO A 68 9.25 -16.94 -7.00
C PRO A 68 8.01 -16.53 -7.81
N ILE A 69 7.90 -17.03 -9.04
CA ILE A 69 6.72 -16.90 -9.89
C ILE A 69 5.94 -18.21 -9.78
N VAL A 70 4.64 -18.11 -9.48
CA VAL A 70 3.77 -19.29 -9.37
C VAL A 70 3.07 -19.48 -10.69
N ILE A 71 3.25 -20.64 -11.31
CA ILE A 71 2.67 -20.94 -12.62
C ILE A 71 1.90 -22.26 -12.60
N TYR A 72 0.77 -22.29 -13.29
CA TYR A 72 0.06 -23.50 -13.64
C TYR A 72 0.47 -23.93 -15.05
N ILE A 73 0.84 -25.20 -15.22
CA ILE A 73 1.31 -25.74 -16.50
C ILE A 73 0.33 -26.79 -17.01
N LYS A 74 -0.17 -26.59 -18.23
CA LYS A 74 -1.00 -27.54 -18.97
C LYS A 74 -0.44 -27.72 -20.38
N GLY A 75 0.32 -28.79 -20.58
CA GLY A 75 1.08 -29.00 -21.81
C GLY A 75 2.02 -27.82 -22.11
N LYS A 76 1.82 -27.14 -23.24
CA LYS A 76 2.59 -25.94 -23.63
C LYS A 76 2.08 -24.65 -22.99
N ASN A 77 0.89 -24.64 -22.39
CA ASN A 77 0.30 -23.43 -21.83
C ASN A 77 0.81 -23.22 -20.40
N TRP A 78 1.48 -22.09 -20.17
CA TRP A 78 2.01 -21.68 -18.87
C TRP A 78 1.23 -20.46 -18.41
N GLU A 79 0.43 -20.62 -17.37
CA GLU A 79 -0.42 -19.55 -16.84
C GLU A 79 0.13 -19.03 -15.51
N VAL A 80 0.34 -17.72 -15.39
CA VAL A 80 0.87 -17.13 -14.17
C VAL A 80 -0.24 -16.89 -13.15
N ILE A 81 -0.16 -17.62 -12.03
CA ILE A 81 -1.05 -17.45 -10.87
C ILE A 81 -0.55 -16.32 -9.97
N ASP A 82 0.76 -16.24 -9.70
CA ASP A 82 1.37 -15.11 -8.99
C ASP A 82 2.65 -14.67 -9.69
N GLY A 83 2.82 -13.35 -9.81
CA GLY A 83 4.00 -12.75 -10.45
C GLY A 83 3.75 -11.96 -11.72
N ARG A 84 2.49 -11.76 -12.13
CA ARG A 84 2.12 -10.94 -13.31
C ARG A 84 2.95 -9.68 -13.49
N GLN A 85 3.00 -8.83 -12.45
CA GLN A 85 3.70 -7.52 -12.53
C GLN A 85 5.21 -7.67 -12.75
N ARG A 86 5.81 -8.75 -12.23
CA ARG A 86 7.23 -9.05 -12.43
C ARG A 86 7.47 -9.54 -13.85
N CYS A 87 6.65 -10.50 -14.32
CA CYS A 87 6.76 -11.02 -15.67
C CYS A 87 6.62 -9.91 -16.72
N GLU A 88 5.57 -9.10 -16.61
CA GLU A 88 5.31 -8.01 -17.54
C GLU A 88 6.40 -6.92 -17.48
N SER A 89 6.97 -6.63 -16.31
CA SER A 89 8.08 -5.65 -16.20
C SER A 89 9.36 -6.16 -16.85
N ILE A 90 9.72 -7.44 -16.64
CA ILE A 90 10.88 -8.07 -17.27
C ILE A 90 10.70 -8.05 -18.78
N GLU A 91 9.56 -8.54 -19.27
CA GLU A 91 9.27 -8.59 -20.71
C GLU A 91 9.26 -7.18 -21.34
N ARG A 92 8.61 -6.20 -20.69
CA ARG A 92 8.62 -4.81 -21.17
C ARG A 92 10.04 -4.26 -21.26
N TYR A 93 10.91 -4.57 -20.31
CA TYR A 93 12.28 -4.05 -20.32
C TYR A 93 13.11 -4.68 -21.44
N ILE A 94 13.14 -6.02 -21.56
CA ILE A 94 13.90 -6.73 -22.60
C ILE A 94 13.40 -6.35 -24.01
N LYS A 95 12.13 -5.96 -24.16
CA LYS A 95 11.54 -5.42 -25.39
C LYS A 95 11.66 -3.90 -25.55
N ASN A 96 12.54 -3.24 -24.79
CA ASN A 96 12.81 -1.80 -24.88
C ASN A 96 11.61 -0.87 -24.61
N GLY A 97 10.59 -1.38 -23.90
CA GLY A 97 9.32 -0.68 -23.61
C GLY A 97 9.42 0.41 -22.53
N PHE A 98 10.53 0.51 -21.80
CA PHE A 98 10.84 1.65 -20.94
C PHE A 98 12.36 1.78 -20.71
N SER A 99 12.80 2.96 -20.30
CA SER A 99 14.17 3.23 -19.83
C SER A 99 14.26 3.20 -18.31
N LEU A 100 15.40 2.75 -17.77
CA LEU A 100 15.65 2.71 -16.33
C LEU A 100 15.54 4.13 -15.74
N LYS A 101 14.77 4.27 -14.66
CA LYS A 101 14.52 5.57 -14.02
C LYS A 101 15.52 5.80 -12.89
N PRO A 102 16.10 7.02 -12.74
CA PRO A 102 17.05 7.33 -11.66
C PRO A 102 16.53 6.91 -10.28
N HIS A 103 15.28 7.25 -9.95
CA HIS A 103 14.66 6.93 -8.65
C HIS A 103 14.35 5.45 -8.43
N GLY A 104 14.53 4.60 -9.44
CA GLY A 104 14.38 3.15 -9.33
C GLY A 104 15.70 2.42 -9.12
N LEU A 105 16.83 3.14 -9.19
CA LEU A 105 18.19 2.60 -9.09
C LEU A 105 18.78 3.02 -7.75
N ASP A 106 19.17 2.05 -6.92
CA ASP A 106 19.85 2.27 -5.64
C ASP A 106 21.37 2.16 -5.81
N LYS A 107 21.86 1.25 -6.66
CA LYS A 107 23.28 0.94 -6.87
C LYS A 107 23.77 1.22 -8.29
N LEU A 108 22.94 0.96 -9.29
CA LEU A 108 23.32 1.00 -10.70
C LEU A 108 22.83 2.29 -11.38
N TRP A 109 22.99 3.43 -10.71
CA TRP A 109 22.48 4.73 -11.16
C TRP A 109 23.03 5.14 -12.54
N ASN A 110 24.25 4.69 -12.88
CA ASN A 110 24.92 4.92 -14.16
C ASN A 110 24.14 4.31 -15.35
N LEU A 111 23.19 3.40 -15.07
CA LEU A 111 22.28 2.84 -16.05
C LEU A 111 21.00 3.67 -16.25
N ALA A 112 20.83 4.76 -15.51
CA ALA A 112 19.67 5.65 -15.65
C ALA A 112 19.54 6.15 -17.09
N GLY A 113 18.31 6.18 -17.60
CA GLY A 113 17.99 6.57 -18.97
C GLY A 113 18.23 5.47 -20.01
N LYS A 114 18.97 4.40 -19.69
CA LYS A 114 19.26 3.31 -20.64
C LYS A 114 18.08 2.35 -20.78
N LYS A 115 17.79 1.96 -22.02
CA LYS A 115 16.95 0.80 -22.37
C LYS A 115 17.80 -0.47 -22.42
N PHE A 116 17.16 -1.63 -22.52
CA PHE A 116 17.85 -2.93 -22.57
C PHE A 116 18.90 -3.01 -23.69
N SER A 117 18.56 -2.57 -24.91
CA SER A 117 19.49 -2.56 -26.04
C SER A 117 20.66 -1.57 -25.92
N GLN A 118 20.61 -0.68 -24.93
CA GLN A 118 21.65 0.31 -24.65
C GLN A 118 22.56 -0.12 -23.48
N LEU A 119 22.28 -1.27 -22.86
CA LEU A 119 23.20 -1.90 -21.92
C LEU A 119 24.36 -2.56 -22.67
N ASP A 120 25.50 -2.73 -22.01
CA ASP A 120 26.58 -3.56 -22.56
C ASP A 120 26.17 -5.04 -22.63
N GLU A 121 26.86 -5.82 -23.46
CA GLU A 121 26.51 -7.23 -23.68
C GLU A 121 26.57 -8.06 -22.38
N LYS A 122 27.49 -7.71 -21.47
CA LYS A 122 27.65 -8.39 -20.18
C LYS A 122 26.43 -8.20 -19.27
N LEU A 123 25.89 -6.99 -19.17
CA LEU A 123 24.67 -6.73 -18.37
C LEU A 123 23.43 -7.30 -19.06
N GLN A 124 23.35 -7.24 -20.39
CA GLN A 124 22.28 -7.91 -21.14
C GLN A 124 22.27 -9.42 -20.85
N GLU A 125 23.42 -10.08 -20.98
CA GLU A 125 23.57 -11.50 -20.69
C GLU A 125 23.21 -11.80 -19.24
N ARG A 126 23.64 -10.97 -18.29
CA ARG A 126 23.30 -11.14 -16.87
C ARG A 126 21.80 -11.15 -16.62
N ILE A 127 21.05 -10.26 -17.28
CA ILE A 127 19.57 -10.25 -17.17
C ILE A 127 19.00 -11.51 -17.78
N LEU A 128 19.44 -11.90 -18.97
CA LEU A 128 18.91 -13.06 -19.71
C LEU A 128 19.26 -14.40 -19.04
N SER A 129 20.44 -14.51 -18.42
CA SER A 129 20.92 -15.71 -17.73
C SER A 129 20.41 -15.81 -16.29
N ALA A 130 19.84 -14.75 -15.72
CA ALA A 130 19.34 -14.75 -14.35
C ALA A 130 18.26 -15.82 -14.15
N SER A 131 18.42 -16.63 -13.10
CA SER A 131 17.52 -17.74 -12.80
C SER A 131 16.27 -17.25 -12.07
N LEU A 132 15.11 -17.45 -12.70
CA LEU A 132 13.81 -17.28 -12.08
C LEU A 132 13.36 -18.59 -11.46
N ARG A 133 12.99 -18.54 -10.17
CA ARG A 133 12.36 -19.66 -9.49
C ARG A 133 10.88 -19.73 -9.81
N LEU A 134 10.48 -20.85 -10.40
CA LEU A 134 9.11 -21.16 -10.76
C LEU A 134 8.57 -22.22 -9.81
N ILE A 135 7.50 -21.89 -9.09
CA ILE A 135 6.66 -22.88 -8.42
C ILE A 135 5.68 -23.38 -9.48
N GLN A 136 5.98 -24.54 -10.04
CA GLN A 136 5.25 -25.18 -11.13
C GLN A 136 4.17 -26.08 -10.55
N ILE A 137 2.94 -25.87 -10.99
CA ILE A 137 1.77 -26.63 -10.57
C ILE A 137 1.21 -27.35 -11.79
N THR A 138 1.14 -28.67 -11.71
CA THR A 138 0.62 -29.54 -12.76
C THR A 138 -0.41 -30.50 -12.18
N ALA A 139 -1.39 -30.92 -12.98
CA ALA A 139 -2.21 -32.07 -12.62
C ALA A 139 -1.36 -33.35 -12.54
N ALA A 140 -1.70 -34.26 -11.64
CA ALA A 140 -1.03 -35.56 -11.52
C ALA A 140 -1.24 -36.43 -12.77
N SER A 141 -2.38 -36.29 -13.44
CA SER A 141 -2.63 -36.80 -14.79
C SER A 141 -3.65 -35.91 -15.50
N GLU A 142 -3.69 -35.93 -16.84
CA GLU A 142 -4.64 -35.12 -17.61
C GLU A 142 -6.10 -35.47 -17.32
N ALA A 143 -6.39 -36.72 -16.93
CA ALA A 143 -7.72 -37.18 -16.54
C ALA A 143 -8.07 -36.90 -15.07
N ALA A 144 -7.11 -36.49 -14.23
CA ALA A 144 -7.33 -36.33 -12.79
C ALA A 144 -8.17 -35.09 -12.43
N ILE A 145 -8.10 -34.04 -13.25
CA ILE A 145 -8.64 -32.71 -12.96
C ILE A 145 -9.41 -32.19 -14.18
N SER A 146 -10.69 -31.90 -14.00
CA SER A 146 -11.53 -31.22 -15.00
C SER A 146 -11.14 -29.73 -15.14
N ASN A 147 -11.51 -29.09 -16.25
CA ASN A 147 -11.27 -27.65 -16.44
C ASN A 147 -11.88 -26.78 -15.31
N TYR A 148 -13.02 -27.20 -14.76
CA TYR A 148 -13.67 -26.51 -13.64
C TYR A 148 -12.86 -26.62 -12.33
N GLU A 149 -12.35 -27.81 -12.03
CA GLU A 149 -11.50 -28.05 -10.85
C GLU A 149 -10.15 -27.33 -10.97
N GLU A 150 -9.57 -27.29 -12.18
CA GLU A 150 -8.36 -26.51 -12.49
C GLU A 150 -8.53 -25.03 -12.13
N GLU A 151 -9.63 -24.41 -12.53
CA GLU A 151 -9.93 -23.01 -12.22
C GLU A 151 -10.08 -22.77 -10.72
N ILE A 152 -10.72 -23.69 -9.99
CA ILE A 152 -10.84 -23.60 -8.52
C ILE A 152 -9.45 -23.65 -7.86
N ILE A 153 -8.60 -24.57 -8.29
CA ILE A 153 -7.25 -24.75 -7.76
C ILE A 153 -6.42 -23.47 -7.98
N LYS A 154 -6.40 -22.94 -9.20
CA LYS A 154 -5.69 -21.68 -9.54
C LYS A 154 -6.11 -20.53 -8.64
N ARG A 155 -7.41 -20.35 -8.44
CA ARG A 155 -7.99 -19.27 -7.60
C ARG A 155 -7.61 -19.42 -6.14
N GLU A 156 -7.68 -20.63 -5.62
CA GLU A 156 -7.32 -20.90 -4.22
C GLU A 156 -5.82 -20.66 -3.98
N ILE A 157 -4.97 -21.08 -4.92
CA ILE A 157 -3.54 -20.81 -4.87
C ILE A 157 -3.27 -19.30 -4.93
N PHE A 158 -3.91 -18.57 -5.85
CA PHE A 158 -3.82 -17.12 -5.93
C PHE A 158 -4.14 -16.46 -4.58
N LYS A 159 -5.26 -16.86 -3.95
CA LYS A 159 -5.72 -16.35 -2.66
C LYS A 159 -4.67 -16.57 -1.56
N ARG A 160 -4.09 -17.78 -1.48
CA ARG A 160 -3.08 -18.14 -0.47
C ARG A 160 -1.80 -17.30 -0.59
N TYR A 161 -1.26 -17.14 -1.80
CA TYR A 161 -0.04 -16.36 -2.02
C TYR A 161 -0.24 -14.85 -1.78
N ASN A 162 -1.43 -14.31 -2.08
CA ASN A 162 -1.72 -12.89 -1.90
C ASN A 162 -2.12 -12.52 -0.46
N LEU A 163 -2.87 -13.37 0.25
CA LEU A 163 -3.32 -13.11 1.63
C LEU A 163 -2.26 -13.39 2.70
N GLY A 164 -1.38 -14.37 2.46
CA GLY A 164 -0.37 -14.82 3.42
C GLY A 164 0.76 -13.82 3.68
N ILE A 165 0.89 -12.77 2.86
CA ILE A 165 2.03 -11.84 2.92
C ILE A 165 1.56 -10.46 3.42
N SER A 166 1.96 -10.10 4.64
CA SER A 166 1.77 -8.73 5.15
C SER A 166 2.85 -7.80 4.61
N PRO A 167 2.54 -6.76 3.81
CA PRO A 167 3.54 -5.80 3.32
C PRO A 167 4.22 -5.07 4.48
N LEU A 168 5.44 -4.57 4.27
CA LEU A 168 6.11 -3.71 5.26
C LEU A 168 5.39 -2.37 5.38
N LYS A 169 5.26 -1.89 6.61
CA LYS A 169 4.88 -0.49 6.86
C LYS A 169 6.03 0.44 6.49
N LYS A 170 5.73 1.71 6.24
CA LYS A 170 6.75 2.70 5.84
C LYS A 170 7.87 2.80 6.87
N GLU A 171 7.53 2.79 8.15
CA GLU A 171 8.50 2.85 9.24
C GLU A 171 9.40 1.60 9.27
N GLU A 172 8.88 0.43 8.87
CA GLU A 172 9.65 -0.81 8.78
C GLU A 172 10.62 -0.79 7.58
N VAL A 173 10.20 -0.19 6.45
CA VAL A 173 11.09 0.03 5.29
C VAL A 173 12.22 0.99 5.67
N PHE A 174 11.91 2.11 6.31
CA PHE A 174 12.93 3.08 6.71
C PHE A 174 13.88 2.56 7.78
N LYS A 175 13.38 1.75 8.72
CA LYS A 175 14.21 1.07 9.70
C LYS A 175 15.29 0.24 9.01
N ALA A 176 14.93 -0.54 7.98
CA ALA A 176 15.89 -1.35 7.22
C ALA A 176 16.82 -0.49 6.36
N GLN A 177 16.31 0.56 5.70
CA GLN A 177 17.11 1.43 4.84
C GLN A 177 18.22 2.17 5.61
N TYR A 178 17.91 2.68 6.81
CA TYR A 178 18.83 3.51 7.60
C TYR A 178 19.44 2.75 8.78
N ILE A 179 19.48 1.42 8.72
CA ILE A 179 19.98 0.61 9.85
C ILE A 179 21.49 0.81 10.08
N GLN A 180 22.26 0.95 9.00
CA GLN A 180 23.71 1.19 9.05
C GLN A 180 24.09 2.67 9.00
N ASP A 181 23.11 3.57 8.87
CA ASP A 181 23.38 5.00 8.77
C ASP A 181 23.90 5.55 10.10
N GLU A 182 25.15 6.03 10.11
CA GLU A 182 25.84 6.45 11.33
C GLU A 182 25.17 7.64 12.01
N ILE A 183 24.55 8.55 11.25
CA ILE A 183 23.76 9.66 11.82
C ILE A 183 22.55 9.10 12.57
N ASN A 184 21.78 8.21 11.92
CA ASN A 184 20.60 7.58 12.53
C ASN A 184 20.97 6.72 13.76
N ILE A 185 22.09 5.98 13.71
CA ILE A 185 22.62 5.22 14.85
C ILE A 185 22.96 6.18 15.99
N TYR A 186 23.73 7.23 15.72
CA TYR A 186 24.15 8.20 16.74
C TYR A 186 22.95 8.82 17.45
N PHE A 187 21.96 9.33 16.71
CA PHE A 187 20.73 9.89 17.29
C PHE A 187 20.00 8.87 18.17
N LYS A 188 19.87 7.61 17.72
CA LYS A 188 19.25 6.54 18.51
C LYS A 188 20.01 6.27 19.81
N THR A 189 21.34 6.21 19.76
CA THR A 189 22.19 6.03 20.94
C THR A 189 22.07 7.20 21.91
N GLN A 190 22.02 8.44 21.42
CA GLN A 190 21.79 9.61 22.28
C GLN A 190 20.42 9.55 22.97
N PHE A 191 19.36 9.16 22.26
CA PHE A 191 18.03 9.00 22.85
C PHE A 191 17.91 7.82 23.82
N GLU A 192 18.74 6.79 23.67
CA GLU A 192 18.85 5.71 24.65
C GLU A 192 19.57 6.18 25.92
N LYS A 193 20.62 6.98 25.76
CA LYS A 193 21.38 7.56 26.87
C LYS A 193 20.61 8.64 27.63
N TYR A 194 19.78 9.42 26.93
CA TYR A 194 19.02 10.56 27.44
C TYR A 194 17.51 10.42 27.10
N PRO A 195 16.76 9.53 27.79
CA PRO A 195 15.34 9.29 27.50
C PRO A 195 14.44 10.53 27.67
N GLU A 196 14.82 11.46 28.54
CA GLU A 196 14.15 12.74 28.75
C GLU A 196 14.14 13.58 27.47
N LEU A 197 15.27 13.69 26.78
CA LEU A 197 15.38 14.40 25.52
C LEU A 197 14.48 13.78 24.44
N TYR A 198 14.40 12.44 24.40
CA TYR A 198 13.49 11.76 23.48
C TYR A 198 12.02 12.11 23.75
N ASN A 199 11.63 12.15 25.03
CA ASN A 199 10.27 12.50 25.43
C ASN A 199 9.95 13.97 25.12
N GLU A 200 10.91 14.88 25.32
CA GLU A 200 10.79 16.30 24.96
C GLU A 200 10.56 16.47 23.46
N VAL A 201 11.38 15.83 22.61
CA VAL A 201 11.22 15.86 21.15
C VAL A 201 9.86 15.27 20.74
N ALA A 202 9.46 14.15 21.34
CA ALA A 202 8.16 13.53 21.06
C ALA A 202 6.98 14.45 21.41
N ALA A 203 7.08 15.16 22.54
CA ALA A 203 6.08 16.11 23.00
C ALA A 203 6.09 17.41 22.18
N LEU A 204 7.25 17.91 21.76
CA LEU A 204 7.39 19.14 20.99
C LEU A 204 6.61 19.08 19.67
N PHE A 205 6.73 17.95 18.97
CA PHE A 205 6.10 17.75 17.66
C PHE A 205 4.75 17.00 17.73
N ASP A 206 4.17 16.82 18.92
CA ASP A 206 2.90 16.12 19.15
C ASP A 206 2.79 14.76 18.42
N HIS A 207 3.85 13.95 18.54
CA HIS A 207 3.87 12.64 17.91
C HIS A 207 2.78 11.73 18.50
N ARG A 208 1.71 11.47 17.72
CA ARG A 208 0.63 10.52 18.09
C ARG A 208 1.17 9.12 18.38
N SER A 209 2.25 8.72 17.70
CA SER A 209 2.93 7.46 17.93
C SER A 209 4.25 7.71 18.65
N LYS A 210 4.42 7.13 19.84
CA LYS A 210 5.69 7.15 20.59
C LYS A 210 6.73 6.15 20.07
N LYS A 211 6.54 5.61 18.88
CA LYS A 211 7.46 4.64 18.27
C LYS A 211 8.72 5.36 17.79
N ARG A 212 9.88 4.85 18.19
CA ARG A 212 11.19 5.42 17.85
C ARG A 212 11.38 5.64 16.35
N GLU A 213 11.02 4.67 15.52
CA GLU A 213 11.18 4.81 14.05
C GLU A 213 10.29 5.90 13.43
N THR A 214 9.12 6.16 14.00
CA THR A 214 8.25 7.26 13.53
C THR A 214 8.87 8.61 13.83
N ILE A 215 9.48 8.76 15.02
CA ILE A 215 10.18 9.98 15.41
C ILE A 215 11.46 10.14 14.59
N MET A 216 12.25 9.08 14.42
CA MET A 216 13.46 9.11 13.58
C MET A 216 13.15 9.48 12.14
N GLN A 217 12.04 9.01 11.56
CA GLN A 217 11.60 9.43 10.23
C GLN A 217 11.34 10.93 10.16
N HIS A 218 10.68 11.49 11.19
CA HIS A 218 10.45 12.93 11.25
C HIS A 218 11.77 13.70 11.40
N ILE A 219 12.69 13.24 12.26
CA ILE A 219 14.00 13.87 12.44
C ILE A 219 14.76 13.92 11.11
N ARG A 220 14.84 12.82 10.35
CA ARG A 220 15.49 12.80 9.02
C ARG A 220 14.91 13.85 8.08
N GLN A 221 13.57 14.01 8.08
CA GLN A 221 12.91 15.08 7.34
C GLN A 221 13.39 16.47 7.80
N MET A 222 13.40 16.71 9.11
CA MET A 222 13.79 18.01 9.68
C MET A 222 15.25 18.38 9.42
N LEU A 223 16.15 17.38 9.32
CA LEU A 223 17.57 17.60 9.03
C LEU A 223 17.84 18.11 7.61
N VAL A 224 16.91 17.92 6.67
CA VAL A 224 17.15 18.25 5.24
C VAL A 224 16.12 19.18 4.62
N LEU A 225 15.04 19.51 5.32
CA LEU A 225 13.93 20.27 4.76
C LEU A 225 14.33 21.67 4.27
N GLN A 226 15.36 22.28 4.86
CA GLN A 226 15.98 23.54 4.40
C GLN A 226 16.69 23.43 3.03
N HIS A 227 16.77 22.26 2.43
CA HIS A 227 17.28 22.08 1.07
C HIS A 227 16.17 21.83 0.04
N ILE A 228 14.90 21.78 0.48
CA ILE A 228 13.78 21.35 -0.35
C ILE A 228 12.69 22.45 -0.35
N PRO A 229 12.36 23.02 -1.52
CA PRO A 229 11.25 23.96 -1.63
C PRO A 229 9.93 23.33 -1.16
N ILE A 230 9.14 24.05 -0.37
CA ILE A 230 7.92 23.49 0.25
C ILE A 230 6.91 23.01 -0.79
N ASN A 231 6.80 23.67 -1.94
CA ASN A 231 5.94 23.18 -3.03
C ASN A 231 6.36 21.79 -3.54
N LYS A 232 7.67 21.51 -3.66
CA LYS A 232 8.21 20.19 -4.02
C LYS A 232 8.02 19.19 -2.90
N PHE A 233 8.28 19.59 -1.66
CA PHE A 233 8.03 18.77 -0.48
C PHE A 233 6.57 18.30 -0.36
N ILE A 234 5.59 19.08 -0.82
CA ILE A 234 4.19 18.66 -0.79
C ILE A 234 3.89 17.56 -1.83
N HIS A 235 4.51 17.62 -3.00
CA HIS A 235 4.22 16.70 -4.11
C HIS A 235 5.05 15.41 -4.04
N ASP A 236 6.34 15.54 -3.72
CA ASP A 236 7.33 14.45 -3.83
C ASP A 236 7.94 14.07 -2.47
N ARG A 237 7.24 14.42 -1.37
CA ARG A 237 7.70 14.41 0.02
C ARG A 237 8.73 13.33 0.35
N GLU A 238 8.39 12.08 0.15
CA GLU A 238 9.19 10.94 0.63
C GLU A 238 10.44 10.77 -0.21
N ASP A 239 10.30 10.75 -1.53
CA ASP A 239 11.42 10.51 -2.45
C ASP A 239 12.46 11.64 -2.35
N VAL A 240 11.99 12.91 -2.31
CA VAL A 240 12.90 14.06 -2.22
C VAL A 240 13.60 14.12 -0.85
N VAL A 241 12.89 13.87 0.25
CA VAL A 241 13.49 13.89 1.61
C VAL A 241 14.53 12.78 1.76
N ASN A 242 14.19 11.55 1.35
CA ASN A 242 15.14 10.44 1.44
C ASN A 242 16.41 10.71 0.64
N MET A 243 16.27 11.25 -0.57
CA MET A 243 17.41 11.53 -1.43
C MET A 243 18.34 12.60 -0.83
N TYR A 244 17.78 13.69 -0.29
CA TYR A 244 18.60 14.71 0.39
C TYR A 244 19.21 14.18 1.70
N TYR A 245 18.52 13.28 2.41
CA TYR A 245 19.06 12.64 3.61
C TYR A 245 20.20 11.66 3.28
N ASP A 246 20.04 10.84 2.23
CA ASP A 246 21.09 9.96 1.72
C ASP A 246 22.33 10.79 1.30
N TYR A 247 22.12 11.94 0.65
CA TYR A 247 23.18 12.88 0.33
C TYR A 247 23.88 13.43 1.59
N LEU A 248 23.12 13.86 2.60
CA LEU A 248 23.67 14.34 3.88
C LEU A 248 24.52 13.25 4.55
N SER A 249 23.96 12.04 4.66
CA SER A 249 24.65 10.87 5.22
C SER A 249 25.95 10.58 4.47
N PHE A 250 25.90 10.48 3.14
CA PHE A 250 27.08 10.20 2.32
C PHE A 250 28.20 11.25 2.49
N ASN A 251 27.88 12.54 2.47
CA ASN A 251 28.91 13.58 2.63
C ASN A 251 29.48 13.66 4.04
N THR A 252 28.71 13.23 5.04
CA THR A 252 29.16 13.20 6.44
C THR A 252 30.02 11.97 6.71
N VAL A 253 29.57 10.80 6.26
CA VAL A 253 30.14 9.50 6.62
C VAL A 253 31.24 9.08 5.66
N ASN A 254 30.97 9.11 4.35
CA ASN A 254 31.86 8.53 3.33
C ASN A 254 33.00 9.46 2.93
N LYS A 255 32.85 10.79 3.10
CA LYS A 255 33.94 11.76 2.89
C LYS A 255 34.84 11.96 4.11
N GLY A 256 34.76 11.07 5.12
CA GLY A 256 35.62 11.13 6.31
C GLY A 256 35.26 12.21 7.33
N ASN A 257 34.14 12.90 7.16
CA ASN A 257 33.69 14.00 8.04
C ASN A 257 32.89 13.50 9.25
N LYS A 258 33.21 12.32 9.79
CA LYS A 258 32.46 11.70 10.90
C LYS A 258 32.42 12.56 12.17
N SER A 259 33.40 13.45 12.35
CA SER A 259 33.42 14.46 13.41
C SER A 259 32.25 15.45 13.35
N GLN A 260 31.53 15.56 12.23
CA GLN A 260 30.35 16.41 12.09
C GLN A 260 29.09 15.77 12.69
N ILE A 261 29.05 14.44 12.94
CA ILE A 261 27.83 13.78 13.45
C ILE A 261 27.39 14.35 14.82
N PRO A 262 28.29 14.53 15.82
CA PRO A 262 27.94 15.20 17.06
C PRO A 262 27.48 16.66 16.86
N LEU A 263 28.05 17.38 15.89
CA LEU A 263 27.65 18.76 15.58
C LEU A 263 26.23 18.83 15.03
N ILE A 264 25.88 17.95 14.07
CA ILE A 264 24.51 17.84 13.52
C ILE A 264 23.51 17.57 14.64
N PHE A 265 23.84 16.66 15.56
CA PHE A 265 22.99 16.38 16.72
C PHE A 265 22.89 17.58 17.68
N GLY A 266 24.00 18.27 17.93
CA GLY A 266 24.04 19.49 18.75
C GLY A 266 23.13 20.59 18.20
N GLN A 267 23.26 20.91 16.91
CA GLN A 267 22.42 21.89 16.21
C GLN A 267 20.93 21.50 16.24
N PHE A 268 20.63 20.21 16.05
CA PHE A 268 19.27 19.70 16.19
C PHE A 268 18.72 19.95 17.61
N ARG A 269 19.50 19.62 18.64
CA ARG A 269 19.12 19.80 20.05
C ARG A 269 18.92 21.26 20.40
N GLU A 270 19.79 22.16 19.95
CA GLU A 270 19.67 23.59 20.19
C GLU A 270 18.37 24.16 19.62
N LYS A 271 18.01 23.78 18.39
CA LYS A 271 16.72 24.14 17.79
C LYS A 271 15.54 23.56 18.59
N CYS A 272 15.61 22.33 19.07
CA CYS A 272 14.58 21.78 19.95
C CYS A 272 14.43 22.58 21.25
N ASN A 273 15.54 22.95 21.91
CA ASN A 273 15.51 23.76 23.12
C ASN A 273 14.90 25.16 22.89
N TYR A 274 15.24 25.78 21.76
CA TYR A 274 14.64 27.04 21.32
C TYR A 274 13.11 26.90 21.22
N LEU A 275 12.64 25.85 20.54
CA LEU A 275 11.22 25.63 20.31
C LEU A 275 10.46 25.22 21.59
N THR A 276 11.10 24.50 22.51
CA THR A 276 10.53 24.21 23.84
C THR A 276 10.29 25.52 24.61
N THR A 277 11.21 26.47 24.53
CA THR A 277 11.03 27.81 25.14
C THR A 277 9.81 28.53 24.54
N ILE A 278 9.68 28.52 23.21
CA ILE A 278 8.53 29.11 22.50
C ILE A 278 7.22 28.40 22.88
N LYS A 279 7.22 27.07 22.97
CA LYS A 279 6.06 26.26 23.35
C LYS A 279 5.56 26.62 24.75
N THR A 280 6.47 26.72 25.72
CA THR A 280 6.13 27.10 27.10
C THR A 280 5.50 28.49 27.14
N ARG A 281 6.09 29.47 26.44
CA ARG A 281 5.55 30.83 26.40
C ARG A 281 4.19 30.93 25.71
N LEU A 282 3.98 30.19 24.62
CA LEU A 282 2.66 30.11 23.98
C LEU A 282 1.61 29.54 24.92
N HIS A 283 1.97 28.54 25.73
CA HIS A 283 1.07 27.96 26.73
C HIS A 283 0.77 28.92 27.89
N GLU A 284 1.77 29.64 28.41
CA GLU A 284 1.58 30.68 29.44
C GLU A 284 0.60 31.78 29.01
N LEU A 285 0.59 32.14 27.72
CA LEU A 285 -0.34 33.11 27.14
C LEU A 285 -1.71 32.51 26.75
N GLY A 286 -1.95 31.22 27.04
CA GLY A 286 -3.22 30.56 26.78
C GLY A 286 -3.46 30.14 25.31
N TYR A 287 -2.43 30.17 24.46
CA TYR A 287 -2.58 29.76 23.06
C TYR A 287 -2.52 28.24 22.92
N GLN A 288 -3.56 27.65 22.33
CA GLN A 288 -3.53 26.24 21.94
C GLN A 288 -2.68 26.05 20.68
N THR A 289 -1.56 25.34 20.82
CA THR A 289 -0.63 25.05 19.73
C THR A 289 -0.57 23.56 19.47
N ASN A 290 0.00 23.19 18.32
CA ASN A 290 0.28 21.80 18.01
C ASN A 290 1.65 21.63 17.34
N GLY A 291 2.08 20.39 17.15
CA GLY A 291 3.38 20.04 16.59
C GLY A 291 3.70 20.67 15.23
N LEU A 292 2.70 21.05 14.43
CA LEU A 292 2.91 21.69 13.12
C LEU A 292 3.50 23.09 13.23
N VAL A 293 3.22 23.81 14.34
CA VAL A 293 3.85 25.09 14.63
C VAL A 293 5.35 24.88 14.77
N HIS A 294 5.74 23.95 15.63
CA HIS A 294 7.14 23.67 15.91
C HIS A 294 7.87 23.09 14.69
N GLU A 295 7.19 22.30 13.84
CA GLU A 295 7.73 21.85 12.56
C GLU A 295 8.09 23.03 11.64
N CYS A 296 7.18 23.99 11.45
CA CYS A 296 7.42 25.15 10.58
C CYS A 296 8.50 26.07 11.15
N LEU A 297 8.53 26.26 12.48
CA LEU A 297 9.56 27.08 13.13
C LEU A 297 10.93 26.41 13.09
N PHE A 298 11.03 25.10 13.30
CA PHE A 298 12.28 24.37 13.12
C PHE A 298 12.82 24.54 11.71
N TRP A 299 11.96 24.40 10.69
CA TRP A 299 12.34 24.65 9.30
C TRP A 299 12.88 26.06 9.09
N ALA A 300 12.19 27.09 9.62
CA ALA A 300 12.63 28.48 9.48
C ALA A 300 13.99 28.72 10.15
N LEU A 301 14.21 28.14 11.33
CA LEU A 301 15.52 28.19 12.02
C LEU A 301 16.61 27.49 11.21
N SER A 302 16.33 26.32 10.63
CA SER A 302 17.28 25.63 9.75
C SER A 302 17.61 26.41 8.48
N VAL A 303 16.66 27.21 7.97
CA VAL A 303 16.93 28.12 6.84
C VAL A 303 17.82 29.29 7.29
N CYS A 304 17.57 29.88 8.45
CA CYS A 304 18.43 30.94 9.00
C CYS A 304 19.87 30.47 9.20
N GLU A 305 20.04 29.26 9.74
CA GLU A 305 21.35 28.61 9.90
C GLU A 305 22.05 28.40 8.55
N LYS A 306 21.32 27.94 7.53
CA LYS A 306 21.85 27.72 6.18
C LYS A 306 22.28 29.02 5.49
N GLU A 307 21.56 30.12 5.73
CA GLU A 307 21.90 31.46 5.22
C GLU A 307 22.95 32.18 6.07
N ASN A 308 23.49 31.53 7.11
CA ASN A 308 24.46 32.09 8.05
C ASN A 308 23.97 33.36 8.78
N ILE A 309 22.66 33.45 9.07
CA ILE A 309 22.13 34.52 9.92
C ILE A 309 22.71 34.38 11.33
N ASN A 310 23.14 35.49 11.92
CA ASN A 310 23.76 35.48 13.24
C ASN A 310 22.75 34.97 14.29
N PRO A 311 23.06 33.89 15.04
CA PRO A 311 22.17 33.37 16.07
C PRO A 311 21.74 34.39 17.12
N ALA A 312 22.53 35.43 17.38
CA ALA A 312 22.17 36.49 18.32
C ALA A 312 20.90 37.26 17.91
N GLU A 313 20.63 37.40 16.61
CA GLU A 313 19.49 38.17 16.09
C GLU A 313 18.15 37.52 16.46
N PHE A 314 18.05 36.20 16.28
CA PHE A 314 16.82 35.46 16.55
C PHE A 314 16.78 34.81 17.94
N ASN A 315 17.90 34.74 18.68
CA ASN A 315 17.90 34.25 20.07
C ASN A 315 17.52 35.30 21.12
N SER A 316 17.46 36.58 20.75
CA SER A 316 17.13 37.66 21.68
C SER A 316 15.73 37.48 22.31
N PRO A 317 15.55 37.82 23.61
CA PRO A 317 14.25 37.71 24.27
C PRO A 317 13.14 38.49 23.56
N SER A 318 13.48 39.67 23.01
CA SER A 318 12.53 40.52 22.29
C SER A 318 12.05 39.87 20.99
N PHE A 319 12.94 39.21 20.25
CA PHE A 319 12.58 38.46 19.03
C PHE A 319 11.65 37.30 19.36
N LYS A 320 11.98 36.52 20.39
CA LYS A 320 11.16 35.38 20.86
C LYS A 320 9.76 35.83 21.26
N GLU A 321 9.64 36.95 21.98
CA GLU A 321 8.32 37.49 22.37
C GLU A 321 7.50 37.91 21.13
N ARG A 322 8.11 38.64 20.18
CA ARG A 322 7.42 38.99 18.93
C ARG A 322 6.98 37.76 18.13
N LEU A 323 7.80 36.71 18.11
CA LEU A 323 7.49 35.45 17.45
C LEU A 323 6.29 34.76 18.11
N VAL A 324 6.30 34.64 19.44
CA VAL A 324 5.20 34.06 20.24
C VAL A 324 3.89 34.79 19.96
N GLN A 325 3.88 36.12 20.00
CA GLN A 325 2.70 36.94 19.72
C GLN A 325 2.19 36.76 18.28
N HIS A 326 3.11 36.74 17.29
CA HIS A 326 2.75 36.53 15.89
C HIS A 326 2.08 35.17 15.66
N ILE A 327 2.67 34.11 16.21
CA ILE A 327 2.16 32.74 16.09
C ILE A 327 0.84 32.57 16.83
N GLY A 328 0.72 33.11 18.05
CA GLY A 328 -0.51 33.08 18.85
C GLY A 328 -1.73 33.64 18.11
N LYS A 329 -1.54 34.76 17.40
CA LYS A 329 -2.59 35.41 16.57
C LYS A 329 -2.93 34.64 15.28
N GLN A 330 -2.12 33.66 14.89
CA GLN A 330 -2.23 32.93 13.62
C GLN A 330 -2.40 31.41 13.83
N THR A 331 -2.78 30.98 15.04
CA THR A 331 -2.98 29.56 15.41
C THR A 331 -3.92 28.81 14.46
N GLN A 332 -4.90 29.50 13.88
CA GLN A 332 -5.84 28.96 12.90
C GLN A 332 -5.18 28.34 11.65
N ASN A 333 -4.01 28.85 11.24
CA ASN A 333 -3.29 28.34 10.08
C ASN A 333 -2.73 26.93 10.34
N TYR A 334 -2.57 26.54 11.61
CA TYR A 334 -1.95 25.28 12.04
C TYR A 334 -2.96 24.18 12.41
N HIS A 335 -4.27 24.36 12.23
CA HIS A 335 -5.26 23.30 12.50
C HIS A 335 -5.11 22.07 11.59
N THR A 336 -5.45 20.89 12.11
CA THR A 336 -5.19 19.57 11.48
C THR A 336 -6.29 19.06 10.52
N GLU A 337 -7.17 19.92 10.00
CA GLU A 337 -8.29 19.46 9.15
C GLU A 337 -7.82 19.07 7.74
N ARG A 338 -8.53 18.12 7.11
CA ARG A 338 -8.08 17.42 5.89
C ARG A 338 -8.44 18.09 4.56
N ASN A 339 -9.28 19.12 4.56
CA ASN A 339 -9.68 19.81 3.33
C ASN A 339 -8.54 20.72 2.84
N ASN A 340 -8.29 20.74 1.52
CA ASN A 340 -7.25 21.55 0.85
C ASN A 340 -5.84 21.41 1.46
N HIS A 341 -5.42 20.17 1.70
CA HIS A 341 -4.17 19.83 2.38
C HIS A 341 -2.93 20.58 1.84
N THR A 342 -2.75 20.64 0.51
CA THR A 342 -1.63 21.33 -0.15
C THR A 342 -1.59 22.83 0.17
N GLN A 343 -2.72 23.52 0.01
CA GLN A 343 -2.81 24.96 0.26
C GLN A 343 -2.54 25.28 1.74
N ARG A 344 -3.00 24.42 2.66
CA ARG A 344 -2.76 24.61 4.10
C ARG A 344 -1.30 24.38 4.49
N ILE A 345 -0.65 23.35 3.94
CA ILE A 345 0.79 23.16 4.19
C ILE A 345 1.54 24.41 3.70
N MET A 346 1.31 24.85 2.46
CA MET A 346 1.94 26.08 1.95
C MET A 346 1.66 27.27 2.87
N LYS A 347 0.41 27.49 3.29
CA LYS A 347 0.03 28.61 4.16
C LYS A 347 0.78 28.61 5.49
N ARG A 348 0.99 27.45 6.13
CA ARG A 348 1.72 27.34 7.41
C ARG A 348 3.18 27.75 7.27
N TYR A 349 3.88 27.18 6.30
CA TYR A 349 5.28 27.50 6.02
C TYR A 349 5.44 28.96 5.58
N SER A 350 4.54 29.48 4.73
CA SER A 350 4.54 30.90 4.36
C SER A 350 4.27 31.84 5.53
N THR A 351 3.48 31.42 6.53
CA THR A 351 3.24 32.23 7.74
C THR A 351 4.51 32.35 8.57
N ALA A 352 5.22 31.23 8.82
CA ALA A 352 6.51 31.26 9.50
C ALA A 352 7.54 32.08 8.71
N ALA A 353 7.68 31.84 7.41
CA ALA A 353 8.59 32.57 6.53
C ALA A 353 8.36 34.10 6.54
N ALA A 354 7.09 34.53 6.49
CA ALA A 354 6.74 35.95 6.50
C ALA A 354 7.20 36.65 7.78
N PHE A 355 7.10 35.99 8.93
CA PHE A 355 7.60 36.53 10.19
C PHE A 355 9.12 36.75 10.13
N PHE A 356 9.90 35.70 9.80
CA PHE A 356 11.35 35.80 9.78
C PHE A 356 11.85 36.83 8.73
N THR A 357 11.23 36.86 7.54
CA THR A 357 11.53 37.87 6.49
C THR A 357 11.28 39.30 6.97
N SER A 358 10.27 39.51 7.83
CA SER A 358 9.95 40.85 8.36
C SER A 358 10.87 41.32 9.49
N GLN A 359 11.68 40.41 10.06
CA GLN A 359 12.48 40.67 11.25
C GLN A 359 13.99 40.53 11.02
N LEU A 360 14.39 39.86 9.95
CA LEU A 360 15.78 39.51 9.63
C LEU A 360 16.05 39.81 8.15
N ASP A 361 17.32 40.01 7.81
CA ASP A 361 17.76 40.17 6.41
C ASP A 361 17.84 38.80 5.70
N ILE A 362 16.69 38.22 5.39
CA ILE A 362 16.59 36.88 4.80
C ILE A 362 15.39 36.76 3.84
N SER A 363 15.58 36.05 2.72
CA SER A 363 14.51 35.74 1.77
C SER A 363 14.13 34.26 1.77
N PHE A 364 12.85 33.99 2.02
CA PHE A 364 12.28 32.63 2.01
C PHE A 364 11.71 32.20 0.64
N VAL A 365 11.77 33.05 -0.39
CA VAL A 365 11.09 32.81 -1.68
C VAL A 365 11.51 31.47 -2.31
N ARG A 366 12.83 31.23 -2.41
CA ARG A 366 13.40 29.97 -2.94
C ARG A 366 13.09 28.74 -2.11
N TYR A 367 12.78 28.92 -0.83
CA TYR A 367 12.45 27.85 0.10
C TYR A 367 10.96 27.48 0.08
N LEU A 368 10.09 28.39 -0.36
CA LEU A 368 8.66 28.12 -0.49
C LEU A 368 8.31 27.54 -1.86
N LYS A 369 8.89 28.08 -2.93
CA LYS A 369 8.56 27.72 -4.32
C LYS A 369 9.83 27.44 -5.11
N SER A 370 9.87 26.26 -5.73
CA SER A 370 10.91 25.90 -6.70
C SER A 370 10.86 26.82 -7.93
N ASP A 371 12.05 27.24 -8.36
CA ASP A 371 12.35 27.96 -9.59
C ASP A 371 13.19 27.07 -10.54
N GLU A 372 13.53 27.59 -11.72
CA GLU A 372 14.35 26.85 -12.70
C GLU A 372 15.76 26.58 -12.16
N THR A 373 16.32 27.55 -11.44
CA THR A 373 17.62 27.48 -10.77
C THR A 373 17.70 26.28 -9.83
N PHE A 374 16.72 26.11 -8.94
CA PHE A 374 16.64 24.96 -8.04
C PHE A 374 16.60 23.64 -8.81
N VAL A 375 15.85 23.56 -9.91
CA VAL A 375 15.73 22.31 -10.69
C VAL A 375 17.08 21.91 -11.29
N VAL A 376 17.83 22.87 -11.83
CA VAL A 376 19.17 22.64 -12.40
C VAL A 376 20.15 22.25 -11.29
N GLU A 377 20.27 23.06 -10.23
CA GLU A 377 21.18 22.80 -9.10
C GLU A 377 20.89 21.45 -8.44
N HIS A 378 19.61 21.13 -8.24
CA HIS A 378 19.19 19.85 -7.70
C HIS A 378 19.66 18.69 -8.58
N LYS A 379 19.45 18.78 -9.89
CA LYS A 379 19.82 17.73 -10.84
C LYS A 379 21.34 17.55 -10.87
N GLU A 380 22.11 18.62 -10.96
CA GLU A 380 23.57 18.59 -10.96
C GLU A 380 24.13 18.04 -9.65
N LYS A 381 23.63 18.53 -8.52
CA LYS A 381 24.05 18.07 -7.19
C LYS A 381 23.79 16.58 -7.00
N MET A 382 22.61 16.11 -7.40
CA MET A 382 22.27 14.69 -7.30
C MET A 382 23.06 13.85 -8.29
N GLN A 383 23.32 14.34 -9.50
CA GLN A 383 24.18 13.65 -10.47
C GLN A 383 25.60 13.50 -9.91
N LYS A 384 26.21 14.58 -9.42
CA LYS A 384 27.56 14.55 -8.82
C LYS A 384 27.63 13.60 -7.61
N TYR A 385 26.64 13.66 -6.73
CA TYR A 385 26.51 12.73 -5.62
C TYR A 385 26.54 11.28 -6.07
N LEU A 386 25.77 10.96 -7.11
CA LEU A 386 25.70 9.60 -7.63
C LEU A 386 27.01 9.19 -8.33
N GLU A 387 27.64 10.07 -9.10
CA GLU A 387 28.96 9.85 -9.72
C GLU A 387 30.04 9.55 -8.68
N GLU A 388 30.07 10.31 -7.59
CA GLU A 388 31.00 10.09 -6.48
C GLU A 388 30.66 8.81 -5.70
N ARG A 389 29.37 8.55 -5.45
CA ARG A 389 28.91 7.38 -4.69
C ARG A 389 29.15 6.07 -5.45
N PHE A 390 29.03 6.09 -6.77
CA PHE A 390 29.28 4.91 -7.61
C PHE A 390 30.18 5.28 -8.79
N THR A 391 31.48 5.32 -8.49
CA THR A 391 32.54 5.53 -9.48
C THR A 391 32.49 4.44 -10.56
N PRO A 392 32.51 4.80 -11.86
CA PRO A 392 32.60 3.82 -12.96
C PRO A 392 33.79 2.87 -12.75
N GLY A 393 33.56 1.56 -12.90
CA GLY A 393 34.57 0.51 -12.70
C GLY A 393 34.44 -0.27 -11.39
N LYS A 394 33.73 0.24 -10.37
CA LYS A 394 33.36 -0.55 -9.17
C LYS A 394 32.13 -1.44 -9.35
N GLU A 395 31.54 -1.43 -10.55
CA GLU A 395 30.39 -2.27 -10.94
C GLU A 395 30.76 -3.74 -11.16
N GLN A 396 32.06 -4.03 -11.20
CA GLN A 396 32.57 -5.39 -11.31
C GLN A 396 32.55 -6.03 -9.90
N GLU A 397 31.89 -7.19 -9.77
CA GLU A 397 32.16 -8.24 -8.74
C GLU A 397 31.30 -8.39 -7.47
N HIS A 398 30.16 -7.71 -7.27
CA HIS A 398 29.32 -7.99 -6.08
C HIS A 398 27.96 -8.59 -6.40
N PHE A 399 27.95 -9.55 -7.34
CA PHE A 399 26.78 -10.36 -7.57
C PHE A 399 26.61 -11.38 -6.47
N SER A 400 25.40 -11.44 -5.92
CA SER A 400 25.12 -12.42 -4.88
C SER A 400 25.07 -13.83 -5.47
N LYS A 401 25.95 -14.73 -5.03
CA LYS A 401 25.76 -16.17 -5.25
C LYS A 401 24.85 -16.72 -4.16
N MET A 402 23.79 -17.40 -4.60
CA MET A 402 22.81 -18.02 -3.72
C MET A 402 22.76 -19.52 -3.99
N ASP A 403 22.78 -20.31 -2.93
CA ASP A 403 22.65 -21.76 -3.02
C ASP A 403 21.28 -22.18 -2.47
N PRO A 404 20.39 -22.74 -3.30
CA PRO A 404 19.13 -23.28 -2.81
C PRO A 404 19.40 -24.61 -2.10
N THR A 405 18.75 -24.79 -0.96
CA THR A 405 18.77 -26.02 -0.16
C THR A 405 17.36 -26.33 0.32
N SER A 406 17.12 -27.59 0.66
CA SER A 406 15.88 -28.04 1.29
C SER A 406 16.15 -28.38 2.74
N SER A 407 15.22 -28.02 3.62
CA SER A 407 15.28 -28.36 5.03
C SER A 407 13.89 -28.72 5.51
N SER A 408 13.72 -29.84 6.22
CA SER A 408 12.46 -30.11 6.90
C SER A 408 12.20 -29.06 7.99
N VAL A 409 10.95 -28.91 8.43
CA VAL A 409 10.59 -28.06 9.57
C VAL A 409 11.36 -28.50 10.82
N SER A 410 11.46 -29.81 11.08
CA SER A 410 12.24 -30.34 12.21
C SER A 410 13.71 -29.92 12.15
N ASP A 411 14.37 -30.13 11.02
CA ASP A 411 15.79 -29.75 10.84
C ASP A 411 15.99 -28.25 11.02
N MET A 412 15.05 -27.45 10.50
CA MET A 412 15.08 -26.00 10.62
C MET A 412 14.93 -25.55 12.08
N LEU A 413 14.04 -26.19 12.85
CA LEU A 413 13.87 -25.92 14.28
C LEU A 413 15.12 -26.29 15.08
N ASP A 414 15.76 -27.40 14.75
CA ASP A 414 17.02 -27.80 15.40
C ASP A 414 18.15 -26.81 15.10
N ARG A 415 18.25 -26.35 13.84
CA ARG A 415 19.18 -25.26 13.47
C ARG A 415 18.90 -24.00 14.28
N ILE A 416 17.63 -23.66 14.50
CA ILE A 416 17.23 -22.50 15.31
C ILE A 416 17.62 -22.67 16.78
N LYS A 417 17.46 -23.87 17.35
CA LYS A 417 17.75 -24.18 18.75
C LYS A 417 19.24 -24.24 19.09
N ARG A 418 20.11 -24.59 18.12
CA ARG A 418 21.58 -24.72 18.31
C ARG A 418 22.33 -23.38 18.53
N GLY A 419 21.62 -22.25 18.59
CA GLY A 419 22.11 -21.01 19.23
C GLY A 419 22.86 -20.02 18.35
N LYS A 420 23.09 -20.30 17.06
CA LYS A 420 23.67 -19.36 16.08
C LYS A 420 22.67 -18.89 15.01
N PHE A 421 21.39 -18.91 15.32
CA PHE A 421 20.34 -18.53 14.38
C PHE A 421 19.62 -17.27 14.84
N LYS A 422 19.93 -16.13 14.22
CA LYS A 422 19.22 -14.88 14.45
C LYS A 422 17.93 -14.86 13.63
N LEU A 423 16.84 -15.29 14.27
CA LEU A 423 15.50 -15.23 13.68
C LEU A 423 15.02 -13.78 13.48
N LYS A 424 15.44 -12.86 14.37
CA LYS A 424 15.03 -11.46 14.37
C LYS A 424 16.26 -10.53 14.36
N PRO A 425 17.00 -10.43 13.25
CA PRO A 425 18.04 -9.42 13.11
C PRO A 425 17.44 -8.01 13.16
N PRO A 426 18.24 -6.95 13.40
CA PRO A 426 17.69 -5.66 13.79
C PRO A 426 16.89 -4.97 12.69
N TYR A 427 17.07 -5.31 11.40
CA TYR A 427 16.25 -4.76 10.29
C TYR A 427 14.87 -5.43 10.18
N GLN A 428 14.66 -6.60 10.81
CA GLN A 428 13.37 -7.27 10.79
C GLN A 428 12.32 -6.51 11.62
N ARG A 429 11.06 -6.78 11.30
CA ARG A 429 9.92 -6.28 12.05
C ARG A 429 9.54 -7.21 13.20
N ASN A 430 8.67 -6.69 14.06
CA ASN A 430 8.07 -7.50 15.11
C ASN A 430 7.08 -8.52 14.53
N GLU A 431 6.66 -9.48 15.35
CA GLU A 431 5.58 -10.39 14.99
C GLU A 431 4.26 -9.62 14.81
N VAL A 432 3.73 -9.61 13.57
CA VAL A 432 2.54 -8.84 13.17
C VAL A 432 1.47 -9.69 12.49
N MET A 433 1.78 -10.94 12.10
CA MET A 433 0.82 -11.83 11.47
C MET A 433 -0.28 -12.22 12.45
N ASN A 434 -1.54 -11.95 12.08
CA ASN A 434 -2.71 -12.31 12.89
C ASN A 434 -3.02 -13.83 12.83
N ILE A 435 -3.87 -14.32 13.73
CA ILE A 435 -4.19 -15.75 13.84
C ILE A 435 -4.84 -16.29 12.56
N SER A 436 -5.68 -15.51 11.88
CA SER A 436 -6.33 -15.95 10.63
C SER A 436 -5.31 -16.22 9.51
N LYS A 437 -4.40 -15.29 9.26
CA LYS A 437 -3.31 -15.45 8.27
C LYS A 437 -2.33 -16.57 8.68
N ALA A 438 -2.03 -16.66 9.98
CA ALA A 438 -1.20 -17.71 10.53
C ALA A 438 -1.84 -19.11 10.32
N SER A 439 -3.15 -19.22 10.53
CA SER A 439 -3.90 -20.46 10.31
C SER A 439 -3.93 -20.86 8.83
N SER A 440 -4.11 -19.88 7.93
CA SER A 440 -4.05 -20.11 6.48
C SER A 440 -2.67 -20.61 6.02
N LEU A 441 -1.58 -20.13 6.63
CA LEU A 441 -0.23 -20.65 6.37
C LEU A 441 -0.10 -22.12 6.80
N ILE A 442 -0.51 -22.46 8.02
CA ILE A 442 -0.46 -23.84 8.53
C ILE A 442 -1.33 -24.77 7.69
N GLU A 443 -2.53 -24.34 7.30
CA GLU A 443 -3.39 -25.11 6.41
C GLU A 443 -2.73 -25.32 5.04
N SER A 444 -2.04 -24.31 4.50
CA SER A 444 -1.33 -24.45 3.21
C SER A 444 -0.25 -25.53 3.30
N MET A 445 0.47 -25.63 4.42
CA MET A 445 1.43 -26.69 4.66
C MET A 445 0.77 -28.08 4.74
N LEU A 446 -0.37 -28.18 5.42
CA LEU A 446 -1.15 -29.43 5.51
C LEU A 446 -1.70 -29.89 4.14
N LEU A 447 -2.05 -28.95 3.27
CA LEU A 447 -2.50 -29.20 1.91
C LEU A 447 -1.35 -29.49 0.93
N GLY A 448 -0.09 -29.47 1.38
CA GLY A 448 1.08 -29.68 0.51
C GLY A 448 1.40 -28.50 -0.41
N VAL A 449 0.76 -27.35 -0.23
CA VAL A 449 1.07 -26.14 -1.00
C VAL A 449 2.46 -25.65 -0.60
N LYS A 450 3.36 -25.52 -1.58
CA LYS A 450 4.69 -24.95 -1.35
C LYS A 450 4.56 -23.49 -0.88
N ILE A 451 5.26 -23.10 0.18
CA ILE A 451 5.38 -21.71 0.59
C ILE A 451 6.59 -21.08 -0.10
N HIS A 452 6.69 -19.74 -0.12
CA HIS A 452 7.88 -19.08 -0.66
C HIS A 452 9.17 -19.60 0.00
N PRO A 453 10.34 -19.47 -0.64
CA PRO A 453 11.61 -19.79 0.01
C PRO A 453 11.88 -18.91 1.23
N LEU A 454 12.65 -19.42 2.18
CA LEU A 454 13.27 -18.65 3.25
C LEU A 454 14.61 -18.11 2.75
N TYR A 455 14.95 -16.87 3.06
CA TYR A 455 16.25 -16.29 2.69
C TYR A 455 17.09 -16.15 3.95
N ILE A 456 18.28 -16.73 3.94
CA ILE A 456 19.18 -16.79 5.10
C ILE A 456 20.55 -16.25 4.69
N TYR A 457 21.09 -15.34 5.49
CA TYR A 457 22.48 -14.92 5.39
C TYR A 457 23.34 -15.74 6.34
N LEU A 458 24.34 -16.46 5.81
CA LEU A 458 25.29 -17.22 6.62
C LEU A 458 26.61 -16.47 6.72
N ARG A 459 26.93 -16.01 7.92
CA ARG A 459 28.17 -15.30 8.24
C ARG A 459 29.33 -16.27 8.40
N THR A 460 30.52 -15.75 8.20
CA THR A 460 31.81 -16.45 8.37
C THR A 460 32.02 -16.96 9.80
N ASP A 461 31.41 -16.33 10.80
CA ASP A 461 31.42 -16.78 12.21
C ASP A 461 30.43 -17.95 12.52
N GLY A 462 29.72 -18.42 11.49
CA GLY A 462 28.70 -19.47 11.57
C GLY A 462 27.31 -18.98 12.02
N THR A 463 27.10 -17.67 12.18
CA THR A 463 25.79 -17.09 12.48
C THR A 463 24.91 -17.07 11.23
N ALA A 464 23.73 -17.65 11.33
CA ALA A 464 22.68 -17.57 10.32
C ALA A 464 21.68 -16.47 10.67
N GLU A 465 21.42 -15.53 9.77
CA GLU A 465 20.49 -14.41 9.97
C GLU A 465 19.34 -14.48 8.96
N VAL A 466 18.09 -14.37 9.43
CA VAL A 466 16.92 -14.42 8.55
C VAL A 466 16.73 -13.10 7.80
N ILE A 467 16.86 -13.14 6.48
CA ILE A 467 16.55 -12.03 5.58
C ILE A 467 15.06 -12.01 5.27
N ASP A 468 14.47 -13.14 4.87
CA ASP A 468 13.03 -13.24 4.58
C ASP A 468 12.44 -14.54 5.12
N GLY A 469 11.16 -14.49 5.49
CA GLY A 469 10.43 -15.64 6.02
C GLY A 469 10.31 -15.69 7.54
N GLN A 470 10.82 -14.69 8.25
CA GLN A 470 10.69 -14.55 9.71
C GLN A 470 9.25 -14.79 10.22
N GLN A 471 8.24 -14.15 9.61
CA GLN A 471 6.85 -14.28 10.07
C GLN A 471 6.28 -15.69 9.85
N ARG A 472 6.79 -16.40 8.83
CA ARG A 472 6.41 -17.78 8.51
C ARG A 472 7.03 -18.73 9.52
N LEU A 473 8.34 -18.58 9.79
CA LEU A 473 9.04 -19.32 10.85
C LEU A 473 8.42 -19.08 12.24
N LEU A 474 8.15 -17.83 12.64
CA LEU A 474 7.50 -17.50 13.92
C LEU A 474 6.11 -18.11 14.05
N THR A 475 5.39 -18.26 12.94
CA THR A 475 4.08 -18.90 12.90
C THR A 475 4.20 -20.41 13.09
N ILE A 476 5.15 -21.05 12.40
CA ILE A 476 5.43 -22.49 12.56
C ILE A 476 5.87 -22.77 14.00
N ILE A 477 6.87 -22.04 14.51
CA ILE A 477 7.35 -22.14 15.89
C ILE A 477 6.20 -21.93 16.89
N GLY A 478 5.39 -20.88 16.68
CA GLY A 478 4.25 -20.57 17.54
C GLY A 478 3.19 -21.67 17.54
N PHE A 479 2.84 -22.23 16.38
CA PHE A 479 1.84 -23.29 16.30
C PHE A 479 2.32 -24.59 16.97
N LEU A 480 3.59 -24.96 16.75
CA LEU A 480 4.23 -26.13 17.36
C LEU A 480 4.49 -25.95 18.87
N GLY A 481 4.47 -24.71 19.37
CA GLY A 481 4.74 -24.40 20.77
C GLY A 481 6.23 -24.49 21.13
N GLU A 482 7.09 -24.27 20.14
CA GLU A 482 8.54 -24.35 20.24
C GLU A 482 9.15 -23.03 20.74
N LYS A 483 10.34 -23.11 21.32
CA LYS A 483 11.13 -21.94 21.72
C LYS A 483 12.18 -21.61 20.66
N TYR A 484 12.54 -20.33 20.59
CA TYR A 484 13.63 -19.84 19.72
C TYR A 484 14.50 -18.84 20.48
N ALA A 485 15.75 -18.69 20.07
CA ALA A 485 16.65 -17.69 20.63
C ALA A 485 16.30 -16.29 20.11
N ASP A 486 16.13 -15.32 21.00
CA ASP A 486 15.94 -13.92 20.64
C ASP A 486 17.24 -13.23 20.19
N GLU A 487 17.17 -11.93 19.95
CA GLU A 487 18.30 -11.09 19.52
C GLU A 487 19.47 -11.03 20.52
N HIS A 488 19.25 -11.49 21.76
CA HIS A 488 20.25 -11.57 22.82
C HIS A 488 20.65 -13.02 23.15
N GLY A 489 20.21 -14.00 22.34
CA GLY A 489 20.48 -15.42 22.57
C GLY A 489 19.62 -16.06 23.67
N LYS A 490 18.63 -15.35 24.21
CA LYS A 490 17.73 -15.87 25.24
C LYS A 490 16.60 -16.66 24.60
N MET A 491 16.32 -17.85 25.10
CA MET A 491 15.21 -18.67 24.61
C MET A 491 13.86 -18.07 25.01
N VAL A 492 13.11 -17.61 24.03
CA VAL A 492 11.78 -17.01 24.16
C VAL A 492 10.73 -17.81 23.36
N ARG A 493 9.46 -17.45 23.53
CA ARG A 493 8.33 -18.01 22.80
C ARG A 493 7.72 -17.00 21.83
N SER A 494 7.04 -17.51 20.82
CA SER A 494 6.23 -16.70 19.91
C SER A 494 5.13 -15.96 20.68
N LYS A 495 4.69 -14.79 20.20
CA LYS A 495 3.49 -14.13 20.76
C LYS A 495 2.22 -14.95 20.55
N LYS A 496 2.26 -15.86 19.57
CA LYS A 496 1.19 -16.80 19.25
C LYS A 496 1.55 -18.22 19.73
N ASP A 497 2.14 -18.36 20.92
CA ASP A 497 2.48 -19.67 21.47
C ASP A 497 1.24 -20.57 21.58
N ARG A 498 1.29 -21.73 20.92
CA ARG A 498 0.25 -22.77 20.89
C ARG A 498 -1.14 -22.25 20.50
N PHE A 499 -1.19 -21.35 19.52
CA PHE A 499 -2.45 -20.82 19.02
C PHE A 499 -3.32 -21.91 18.36
N SER A 500 -4.64 -21.74 18.43
CA SER A 500 -5.60 -22.63 17.76
C SER A 500 -5.92 -22.15 16.34
N LEU A 501 -6.14 -23.10 15.43
CA LEU A 501 -6.44 -22.81 14.03
C LEU A 501 -7.79 -22.10 13.86
N ASN A 502 -7.81 -20.99 13.13
CA ASN A 502 -9.02 -20.29 12.73
C ASN A 502 -9.34 -20.56 11.25
N LEU A 503 -10.06 -21.65 10.98
CA LEU A 503 -10.32 -22.19 9.64
C LEU A 503 -11.83 -22.43 9.35
N ARG A 504 -12.73 -21.69 10.02
CA ARG A 504 -14.21 -21.92 9.92
C ARG A 504 -14.74 -21.95 8.49
N THR A 505 -14.20 -21.10 7.63
CA THR A 505 -14.59 -20.93 6.22
C THR A 505 -13.48 -21.37 5.27
N SER A 506 -12.54 -22.19 5.75
CA SER A 506 -11.38 -22.64 4.98
C SER A 506 -11.62 -24.01 4.35
N LEU A 507 -10.60 -24.57 3.71
CA LEU A 507 -10.70 -25.88 3.07
C LEU A 507 -10.71 -27.05 4.06
N THR A 508 -10.24 -26.82 5.28
CA THR A 508 -10.18 -27.82 6.36
C THR A 508 -10.96 -27.36 7.60
N PRO A 509 -12.29 -27.16 7.50
CA PRO A 509 -13.08 -26.63 8.61
C PRO A 509 -13.10 -27.56 9.83
N HIS A 510 -12.91 -28.88 9.63
CA HIS A 510 -12.77 -29.87 10.68
C HIS A 510 -11.50 -29.71 11.56
N LEU A 511 -10.52 -28.90 11.12
CA LEU A 511 -9.34 -28.52 11.90
C LEU A 511 -9.53 -27.21 12.68
N HIS A 512 -10.67 -26.54 12.52
CA HIS A 512 -10.95 -25.32 13.26
C HIS A 512 -10.91 -25.55 14.79
N GLY A 513 -10.27 -24.63 15.51
CA GLY A 513 -10.13 -24.67 16.96
C GLY A 513 -9.01 -25.60 17.45
N LYS A 514 -8.46 -26.47 16.58
CA LYS A 514 -7.41 -27.42 16.98
C LYS A 514 -6.06 -26.72 17.15
N LYS A 515 -5.31 -27.17 18.15
CA LYS A 515 -3.87 -26.91 18.35
C LYS A 515 -3.05 -28.03 17.73
N PHE A 516 -1.74 -27.84 17.58
CA PHE A 516 -0.84 -28.87 17.05
C PHE A 516 -0.99 -30.23 17.74
N SER A 517 -1.01 -30.25 19.08
CA SER A 517 -1.16 -31.48 19.88
C SER A 517 -2.51 -32.18 19.72
N GLN A 518 -3.50 -31.54 19.08
CA GLN A 518 -4.84 -32.07 18.84
C GLN A 518 -5.03 -32.51 17.37
N LEU A 519 -3.99 -32.36 16.54
CA LEU A 519 -3.99 -32.87 15.17
C LEU A 519 -3.74 -34.38 15.14
N SER A 520 -4.12 -35.04 14.04
CA SER A 520 -3.81 -36.46 13.83
C SER A 520 -2.29 -36.68 13.78
N PRO A 521 -1.76 -37.87 14.11
CA PRO A 521 -0.34 -38.16 13.97
C PRO A 521 0.18 -37.95 12.55
N GLU A 522 -0.65 -38.22 11.54
CA GLU A 522 -0.34 -37.98 10.13
C GLU A 522 -0.18 -36.48 9.83
N ASP A 523 -1.11 -35.64 10.29
CA ASP A 523 -1.04 -34.18 10.09
C ASP A 523 0.11 -33.54 10.88
N GLN A 524 0.41 -34.06 12.07
CA GLN A 524 1.59 -33.64 12.83
C GLN A 524 2.86 -33.97 12.03
N SER A 525 2.98 -35.20 11.53
CA SER A 525 4.10 -35.65 10.70
C SER A 525 4.22 -34.84 9.41
N ARG A 526 3.10 -34.53 8.73
CA ARG A 526 3.07 -33.65 7.55
C ARG A 526 3.65 -32.27 7.85
N LEU A 527 3.35 -31.69 9.00
CA LEU A 527 3.86 -30.37 9.38
C LEU A 527 5.34 -30.41 9.78
N THR A 528 5.77 -31.42 10.54
CA THR A 528 7.17 -31.54 10.99
C THR A 528 8.11 -31.92 9.84
N ASN A 529 7.63 -32.73 8.90
CA ASN A 529 8.39 -33.17 7.72
C ASN A 529 8.15 -32.27 6.51
N TYR A 530 7.39 -31.18 6.68
CA TYR A 530 7.16 -30.24 5.60
C TYR A 530 8.51 -29.66 5.14
N ASP A 531 8.74 -29.75 3.84
CA ASP A 531 9.99 -29.35 3.21
C ASP A 531 10.00 -27.84 2.91
N LEU A 532 10.83 -27.11 3.67
CA LEU A 532 11.09 -25.69 3.52
C LEU A 532 12.26 -25.47 2.55
N GLU A 533 12.01 -24.74 1.47
CA GLU A 533 13.08 -24.28 0.60
C GLU A 533 13.82 -23.12 1.27
N VAL A 534 15.15 -23.23 1.37
CA VAL A 534 16.04 -22.28 2.01
C VAL A 534 17.07 -21.81 0.98
N ILE A 535 17.09 -20.51 0.72
CA ILE A 535 18.10 -19.85 -0.10
C ILE A 535 19.15 -19.30 0.84
N GLU A 536 20.33 -19.91 0.80
CA GLU A 536 21.46 -19.50 1.63
C GLU A 536 22.40 -18.57 0.85
N ILE A 537 22.69 -17.43 1.46
CA ILE A 537 23.63 -16.43 0.96
C ILE A 537 24.83 -16.45 1.90
N LYS A 538 25.93 -17.00 1.45
CA LYS A 538 27.13 -17.17 2.27
C LYS A 538 28.04 -15.95 2.15
N GLU A 539 28.44 -15.36 3.28
CA GLU A 539 29.33 -14.20 3.35
C GLU A 539 30.68 -14.45 2.65
N GLU A 540 31.19 -15.69 2.71
CA GLU A 540 32.43 -16.12 2.05
C GLU A 540 32.44 -15.81 0.54
N ASN A 541 31.28 -15.97 -0.11
CA ASN A 541 31.10 -15.76 -1.54
C ASN A 541 30.61 -14.33 -1.86
N ASN A 542 30.28 -13.55 -0.82
CA ASN A 542 29.46 -12.33 -0.93
C ASN A 542 29.91 -11.24 0.07
N LYS A 543 31.21 -10.93 0.14
CA LYS A 543 31.80 -10.07 1.19
C LYS A 543 31.16 -8.68 1.37
N HIS A 544 30.58 -8.14 0.31
CA HIS A 544 29.95 -6.80 0.32
C HIS A 544 28.42 -6.85 0.29
N PHE A 545 27.83 -8.03 0.51
CA PHE A 545 26.39 -8.21 0.54
C PHE A 545 25.82 -7.65 1.85
N LEU A 546 24.75 -6.87 1.73
CA LEU A 546 24.02 -6.30 2.85
C LEU A 546 22.65 -7.01 2.98
N PRO A 547 22.44 -7.85 4.01
CA PRO A 547 21.19 -8.59 4.22
C PRO A 547 19.92 -7.72 4.23
N GLU A 548 20.00 -6.53 4.83
CA GLU A 548 18.94 -5.54 4.92
C GLU A 548 18.51 -4.98 3.56
N GLU A 549 19.42 -4.90 2.58
CA GLU A 549 19.11 -4.44 1.24
C GLU A 549 18.25 -5.46 0.50
N LEU A 550 18.61 -6.75 0.60
CA LEU A 550 17.79 -7.81 0.04
C LEU A 550 16.45 -7.92 0.77
N PHE A 551 16.42 -7.76 2.09
CA PHE A 551 15.18 -7.68 2.85
C PHE A 551 14.27 -6.56 2.33
N LYS A 552 14.81 -5.33 2.17
CA LYS A 552 14.10 -4.19 1.57
C LYS A 552 13.60 -4.57 0.16
N ARG A 553 14.44 -5.15 -0.70
CA ARG A 553 14.05 -5.51 -2.09
C ARG A 553 12.93 -6.53 -2.18
N ILE A 554 13.02 -7.62 -1.40
CA ILE A 554 12.02 -8.71 -1.40
C ILE A 554 10.70 -8.24 -0.78
N ASN A 555 10.77 -7.49 0.33
CA ASN A 555 9.58 -7.15 1.11
C ASN A 555 8.95 -5.79 0.75
N HIS A 556 9.60 -4.98 -0.08
CA HIS A 556 9.04 -3.72 -0.56
C HIS A 556 7.96 -3.98 -1.63
N LYS A 557 6.72 -4.15 -1.17
CA LYS A 557 5.50 -4.19 -1.98
C LYS A 557 4.80 -2.82 -1.95
N PRO A 558 5.15 -1.86 -2.82
CA PRO A 558 4.47 -0.56 -2.86
C PRO A 558 3.01 -0.66 -3.31
N MET A 559 2.65 -1.74 -4.03
CA MET A 559 1.35 -1.90 -4.68
C MET A 559 0.69 -3.26 -4.36
N PRO A 560 0.44 -3.58 -3.07
CA PRO A 560 -0.27 -4.80 -2.71
C PRO A 560 -1.72 -4.72 -3.20
N ILE A 561 -2.30 -5.90 -3.46
CA ILE A 561 -3.75 -6.03 -3.65
C ILE A 561 -4.38 -5.86 -2.27
N LYS A 562 -5.39 -4.99 -2.17
CA LYS A 562 -6.09 -4.75 -0.91
C LYS A 562 -7.19 -5.79 -0.76
N GLU A 563 -7.33 -6.33 0.45
CA GLU A 563 -8.48 -7.16 0.80
C GLU A 563 -9.78 -6.36 0.58
N HIS A 564 -10.86 -7.07 0.22
CA HIS A 564 -12.19 -6.50 -0.01
C HIS A 564 -12.25 -5.43 -1.12
N THR A 565 -11.51 -5.66 -2.22
CA THR A 565 -11.53 -4.85 -3.44
C THR A 565 -11.80 -5.71 -4.66
N PHE A 566 -12.31 -5.13 -5.74
CA PHE A 566 -12.56 -5.90 -6.97
C PHE A 566 -11.27 -6.44 -7.59
N GLU A 567 -10.17 -5.70 -7.45
CA GLU A 567 -8.82 -6.17 -7.82
C GLU A 567 -8.48 -7.53 -7.17
N PHE A 568 -8.98 -7.78 -5.96
CA PHE A 568 -8.86 -9.05 -5.27
C PHE A 568 -9.95 -10.03 -5.71
N TRP A 569 -11.23 -9.63 -5.69
CA TRP A 569 -12.37 -10.49 -6.03
C TRP A 569 -12.28 -11.09 -7.42
N ASN A 570 -11.86 -10.31 -8.42
CA ASN A 570 -11.67 -10.76 -9.80
C ASN A 570 -10.78 -12.02 -9.90
N ALA A 571 -9.89 -12.23 -8.93
CA ALA A 571 -8.93 -13.32 -8.96
C ALA A 571 -9.43 -14.63 -8.34
N TYR A 572 -10.49 -14.63 -7.53
CA TYR A 572 -10.92 -15.84 -6.82
C TYR A 572 -12.44 -16.02 -6.66
N VAL A 573 -13.25 -14.99 -6.92
CA VAL A 573 -14.72 -15.11 -6.97
C VAL A 573 -15.14 -15.92 -8.20
N ASP A 574 -16.36 -16.46 -8.18
CA ASP A 574 -16.94 -17.17 -9.32
C ASP A 574 -16.93 -16.29 -10.60
N HIS A 575 -16.60 -16.88 -11.75
CA HIS A 575 -16.48 -16.11 -12.99
C HIS A 575 -17.81 -15.55 -13.46
N ASP A 576 -18.93 -16.24 -13.23
CA ASP A 576 -20.24 -15.76 -13.68
C ASP A 576 -20.57 -14.41 -13.00
N ILE A 577 -20.19 -14.28 -11.72
CA ILE A 577 -20.37 -13.04 -10.97
C ILE A 577 -19.42 -11.95 -11.48
N VAL A 578 -18.14 -12.31 -11.66
CA VAL A 578 -17.11 -11.36 -12.10
C VAL A 578 -17.41 -10.83 -13.51
N ASP A 579 -17.79 -11.71 -14.42
CA ASP A 579 -18.11 -11.40 -15.81
C ASP A 579 -19.41 -10.60 -15.87
N ALA A 580 -20.46 -10.95 -15.12
CA ALA A 580 -21.66 -10.14 -15.01
C ALA A 580 -21.36 -8.70 -14.54
N ILE A 581 -20.45 -8.52 -13.58
CA ILE A 581 -20.06 -7.18 -13.09
C ILE A 581 -19.29 -6.40 -14.16
N LYS A 582 -18.36 -7.04 -14.88
CA LYS A 582 -17.63 -6.41 -15.99
C LYS A 582 -18.56 -6.04 -17.12
N ASP A 583 -19.46 -6.93 -17.50
CA ASP A 583 -20.47 -6.75 -18.52
C ASP A 583 -21.40 -5.57 -18.22
N ILE A 584 -21.87 -5.44 -16.97
CA ILE A 584 -22.65 -4.28 -16.52
C ILE A 584 -21.83 -2.99 -16.69
N TYR A 585 -20.55 -3.00 -16.34
CA TYR A 585 -19.68 -1.84 -16.52
C TYR A 585 -19.44 -1.51 -17.99
N GLU A 586 -19.19 -2.49 -18.85
CA GLU A 586 -18.95 -2.31 -20.29
C GLU A 586 -20.19 -1.76 -21.01
N ARG A 587 -21.39 -2.20 -20.62
CA ARG A 587 -22.66 -1.61 -21.13
C ARG A 587 -22.93 -0.21 -20.58
N ASN A 588 -22.29 0.18 -19.48
CA ASN A 588 -22.54 1.42 -18.75
C ASN A 588 -21.24 2.17 -18.44
N THR A 589 -20.40 2.40 -19.45
CA THR A 589 -19.07 3.02 -19.30
C THR A 589 -19.10 4.39 -18.63
N TRP A 590 -20.25 5.10 -18.68
CA TRP A 590 -20.50 6.36 -17.99
C TRP A 590 -20.54 6.24 -16.45
N LEU A 591 -20.79 5.03 -15.90
CA LEU A 591 -20.84 4.71 -14.48
C LEU A 591 -19.43 4.41 -13.93
N TYR A 592 -18.54 5.39 -14.03
CA TYR A 592 -17.15 5.26 -13.60
C TYR A 592 -16.82 6.17 -12.40
N LEU A 593 -15.81 5.76 -11.63
CA LEU A 593 -15.06 6.62 -10.71
C LEU A 593 -13.89 7.30 -11.44
N ARG A 594 -13.17 6.54 -12.28
CA ARG A 594 -12.08 7.02 -13.15
C ARG A 594 -12.11 6.28 -14.49
N LYS A 595 -11.91 6.96 -15.62
CA LYS A 595 -11.99 6.31 -16.95
C LYS A 595 -10.94 5.20 -17.15
N ASP A 596 -9.67 5.50 -16.89
CA ASP A 596 -8.56 4.54 -17.09
C ASP A 596 -8.09 3.92 -15.77
N ASP A 597 -9.02 3.37 -14.99
CA ASP A 597 -8.66 2.81 -13.70
C ASP A 597 -7.93 1.46 -13.83
N LYS A 598 -6.65 1.47 -13.41
CA LYS A 598 -5.79 0.28 -13.35
C LYS A 598 -6.07 -0.60 -12.13
N ARG A 599 -6.87 -0.13 -11.16
CA ARG A 599 -7.15 -0.82 -9.88
C ARG A 599 -8.56 -1.41 -9.83
N MET A 600 -9.29 -1.40 -10.94
CA MET A 600 -10.64 -1.93 -11.08
C MET A 600 -11.65 -1.27 -10.12
N LEU A 601 -11.48 0.03 -9.85
CA LEU A 601 -12.34 0.80 -8.96
C LEU A 601 -13.75 0.99 -9.53
N ASN A 602 -13.92 0.91 -10.85
CA ASN A 602 -15.23 1.04 -11.49
C ASN A 602 -16.05 -0.23 -11.27
N GLU A 603 -15.43 -1.39 -11.47
CA GLU A 603 -16.00 -2.71 -11.19
C GLU A 603 -16.29 -2.87 -9.68
N GLU A 604 -15.43 -2.32 -8.81
CA GLU A 604 -15.68 -2.26 -7.37
C GLU A 604 -16.90 -1.40 -7.02
N LEU A 605 -17.13 -0.30 -7.76
CA LEU A 605 -18.34 0.52 -7.60
C LEU A 605 -19.60 -0.27 -7.95
N ILE A 606 -19.61 -0.95 -9.11
CA ILE A 606 -20.73 -1.81 -9.53
C ILE A 606 -21.00 -2.88 -8.48
N THR A 607 -19.96 -3.58 -8.03
CA THR A 607 -20.07 -4.61 -6.99
C THR A 607 -20.66 -4.07 -5.69
N SER A 608 -20.21 -2.88 -5.27
CA SER A 608 -20.69 -2.23 -4.06
C SER A 608 -22.18 -1.87 -4.15
N LEU A 609 -22.61 -1.36 -5.31
CA LEU A 609 -24.00 -0.97 -5.54
C LEU A 609 -24.91 -2.20 -5.70
N GLY A 610 -24.43 -3.25 -6.39
CA GLY A 610 -25.10 -4.54 -6.48
C GLY A 610 -25.30 -5.18 -5.10
N TYR A 611 -24.28 -5.11 -4.23
CA TYR A 611 -24.39 -5.56 -2.84
C TYR A 611 -25.45 -4.75 -2.04
N LEU A 612 -25.48 -3.42 -2.20
CA LEU A 612 -26.50 -2.60 -1.55
C LEU A 612 -27.90 -3.00 -1.99
N HIS A 613 -28.06 -3.32 -3.27
CA HIS A 613 -29.31 -3.82 -3.84
C HIS A 613 -29.68 -5.20 -3.29
N TYR A 614 -28.71 -6.10 -3.15
CA TYR A 614 -28.90 -7.45 -2.59
C TYR A 614 -29.38 -7.42 -1.13
N VAL A 615 -28.82 -6.55 -0.29
CA VAL A 615 -29.21 -6.48 1.13
C VAL A 615 -30.53 -5.72 1.34
N ASN A 616 -30.95 -4.90 0.36
CA ASN A 616 -32.16 -4.10 0.44
C ASN A 616 -33.17 -4.51 -0.65
N LEU A 617 -33.50 -5.80 -0.66
CA LEU A 617 -34.61 -6.34 -1.47
C LEU A 617 -35.93 -5.82 -0.89
N GLY A 618 -36.75 -5.21 -1.75
CA GLY A 618 -38.02 -4.57 -1.38
C GLY A 618 -38.00 -3.03 -1.41
N ASP A 619 -38.99 -2.43 -0.75
CA ASP A 619 -39.24 -0.99 -0.75
C ASP A 619 -38.18 -0.19 0.00
N ALA A 620 -38.09 1.10 -0.32
CA ALA A 620 -37.12 1.99 0.29
C ALA A 620 -37.33 2.14 1.79
N ASN A 621 -36.41 1.58 2.57
CA ASN A 621 -36.42 1.64 4.02
C ASN A 621 -35.08 2.17 4.55
N MET A 622 -35.09 3.36 5.14
CA MET A 622 -33.88 4.00 5.67
C MET A 622 -33.23 3.20 6.80
N LYS A 623 -34.00 2.42 7.58
CA LYS A 623 -33.44 1.58 8.66
C LYS A 623 -32.54 0.49 8.09
N ASN A 624 -33.05 -0.27 7.11
CA ASN A 624 -32.31 -1.34 6.43
C ASN A 624 -31.06 -0.78 5.71
N ILE A 625 -31.20 0.39 5.07
CA ILE A 625 -30.09 1.08 4.42
C ILE A 625 -29.00 1.44 5.45
N LYS A 626 -29.39 1.95 6.62
CA LYS A 626 -28.45 2.28 7.70
C LYS A 626 -27.80 1.06 8.32
N ASP A 627 -28.32 -0.15 8.15
CA ASP A 627 -27.63 -1.36 8.64
C ASP A 627 -26.36 -1.67 7.83
N VAL A 628 -26.28 -1.21 6.58
CA VAL A 628 -25.13 -1.43 5.67
C VAL A 628 -24.35 -0.17 5.32
N LEU A 629 -24.99 1.00 5.33
CA LEU A 629 -24.38 2.30 5.06
C LEU A 629 -24.30 3.15 6.33
N ASP A 630 -23.13 3.74 6.55
CA ASP A 630 -22.91 4.83 7.48
C ASP A 630 -23.18 6.15 6.75
N ILE A 631 -24.30 6.80 7.08
CA ILE A 631 -24.67 8.12 6.62
C ILE A 631 -24.44 9.06 7.80
N GLY A 632 -23.35 9.82 7.75
CA GLY A 632 -22.84 10.56 8.90
C GLY A 632 -22.15 11.86 8.50
N LYS A 633 -21.48 12.49 9.48
CA LYS A 633 -20.72 13.73 9.31
C LYS A 633 -19.23 13.50 9.51
N ARG A 634 -18.39 14.14 8.68
CA ARG A 634 -16.95 14.24 8.94
C ARG A 634 -16.46 15.65 8.63
N GLY A 635 -16.22 16.44 9.67
CA GLY A 635 -15.99 17.88 9.52
C GLY A 635 -17.29 18.58 9.11
N SER A 636 -17.27 19.46 8.11
CA SER A 636 -18.47 20.16 7.61
C SER A 636 -19.24 19.42 6.50
N ALA A 637 -18.82 18.22 6.10
CA ALA A 637 -19.41 17.51 4.96
C ALA A 637 -20.15 16.24 5.39
N ALA A 638 -21.31 16.03 4.78
CA ALA A 638 -22.04 14.76 4.75
C ALA A 638 -21.23 13.65 4.10
N ILE A 639 -21.24 12.45 4.69
CA ILE A 639 -20.58 11.27 4.13
C ILE A 639 -21.51 10.06 4.15
N ALA A 640 -21.57 9.35 3.02
CA ALA A 640 -22.13 8.01 2.90
C ALA A 640 -21.01 6.99 2.64
N LYS A 641 -20.88 5.96 3.47
CA LYS A 641 -19.86 4.91 3.32
C LYS A 641 -20.41 3.54 3.72
N LEU A 642 -20.03 2.50 2.99
CA LEU A 642 -20.26 1.11 3.45
C LEU A 642 -19.60 0.86 4.81
N LYS A 643 -20.39 0.32 5.76
CA LYS A 643 -19.93 0.01 7.12
C LYS A 643 -18.82 -1.04 7.11
N ASN A 644 -19.04 -2.16 6.42
CA ASN A 644 -18.08 -3.26 6.37
C ASN A 644 -18.03 -3.95 4.99
N LYS A 645 -16.94 -3.73 4.24
CA LYS A 645 -16.72 -4.40 2.95
C LYS A 645 -16.40 -5.90 3.08
N ALA A 646 -16.05 -6.38 4.27
CA ALA A 646 -15.85 -7.81 4.50
C ALA A 646 -17.13 -8.62 4.27
N ASN A 647 -18.31 -8.02 4.52
CA ASN A 647 -19.59 -8.66 4.27
C ASN A 647 -19.81 -8.94 2.78
N ILE A 648 -19.37 -8.04 1.89
CA ILE A 648 -19.37 -8.27 0.44
C ILE A 648 -18.50 -9.48 0.11
N THR A 649 -17.32 -9.55 0.71
CA THR A 649 -16.40 -10.68 0.49
C THR A 649 -17.01 -12.01 0.95
N GLN A 650 -17.65 -12.04 2.12
CA GLN A 650 -18.34 -13.23 2.62
C GLN A 650 -19.47 -13.68 1.70
N LEU A 651 -20.24 -12.73 1.15
CA LEU A 651 -21.29 -13.01 0.17
C LEU A 651 -20.70 -13.62 -1.11
N LEU A 652 -19.69 -12.96 -1.70
CA LEU A 652 -19.09 -13.38 -2.97
C LEU A 652 -18.33 -14.72 -2.88
N GLU A 653 -17.86 -15.10 -1.69
CA GLU A 653 -17.19 -16.38 -1.43
C GLU A 653 -18.17 -17.54 -1.29
N SER A 654 -19.42 -17.26 -0.92
CA SER A 654 -20.43 -18.28 -0.67
C SER A 654 -21.10 -18.73 -1.96
N ARG A 655 -20.93 -20.01 -2.31
CA ARG A 655 -21.64 -20.62 -3.44
C ARG A 655 -23.17 -20.61 -3.25
N ALA A 656 -23.64 -20.66 -2.01
CA ALA A 656 -25.07 -20.69 -1.70
C ALA A 656 -25.79 -19.43 -2.19
N PHE A 657 -25.12 -18.27 -2.19
CA PHE A 657 -25.73 -17.00 -2.57
C PHE A 657 -25.46 -16.59 -4.02
N LYS A 658 -24.74 -17.41 -4.80
CA LYS A 658 -24.35 -17.09 -6.18
C LYS A 658 -25.55 -16.71 -7.04
N ALA A 659 -26.59 -17.56 -7.05
CA ALA A 659 -27.77 -17.35 -7.88
C ALA A 659 -28.55 -16.09 -7.47
N GLU A 660 -28.75 -15.88 -6.16
CA GLU A 660 -29.44 -14.71 -5.63
C GLU A 660 -28.67 -13.41 -5.92
N PHE A 661 -27.35 -13.44 -5.81
CA PHE A 661 -26.53 -12.27 -6.09
C PHE A 661 -26.51 -11.92 -7.59
N LEU A 662 -26.43 -12.92 -8.48
CA LEU A 662 -26.57 -12.71 -9.92
C LEU A 662 -27.94 -12.10 -10.28
N LEU A 663 -29.02 -12.61 -9.67
CA LEU A 663 -30.34 -12.01 -9.82
C LEU A 663 -30.36 -10.56 -9.33
N SER A 664 -29.73 -10.29 -8.18
CA SER A 664 -29.62 -8.93 -7.64
C SER A 664 -28.83 -7.98 -8.55
N LEU A 665 -27.79 -8.45 -9.24
CA LEU A 665 -27.07 -7.67 -10.24
C LEU A 665 -27.96 -7.30 -11.43
N ASN A 666 -28.79 -8.24 -11.90
CA ASN A 666 -29.78 -7.98 -12.95
C ASN A 666 -30.84 -6.96 -12.48
N CYS A 667 -31.35 -7.11 -11.26
CA CYS A 667 -32.30 -6.15 -10.67
C CYS A 667 -31.65 -4.77 -10.46
N PHE A 668 -30.38 -4.73 -10.06
CA PHE A 668 -29.60 -3.50 -9.96
C PHE A 668 -29.48 -2.77 -11.31
N GLU A 669 -29.20 -3.52 -12.39
CA GLU A 669 -29.14 -2.95 -13.74
C GLU A 669 -30.53 -2.47 -14.22
N ALA A 670 -31.57 -3.28 -14.00
CA ALA A 670 -32.94 -2.96 -14.41
C ALA A 670 -33.58 -1.82 -13.60
N GLU A 671 -33.17 -1.63 -12.35
CA GLU A 671 -33.71 -0.58 -11.47
C GLU A 671 -32.79 0.62 -11.42
N PHE A 672 -31.65 0.53 -10.73
CA PHE A 672 -30.82 1.71 -10.45
C PHE A 672 -30.15 2.26 -11.72
N VAL A 673 -29.52 1.40 -12.52
CA VAL A 673 -28.78 1.83 -13.71
C VAL A 673 -29.75 2.46 -14.72
N GLU A 674 -30.93 1.85 -14.92
CA GLU A 674 -31.95 2.40 -15.80
C GLU A 674 -32.51 3.74 -15.31
N LYS A 675 -32.79 3.89 -14.00
CA LYS A 675 -33.18 5.19 -13.42
C LYS A 675 -32.15 6.29 -13.73
N VAL A 676 -30.87 5.99 -13.53
CA VAL A 676 -29.80 6.95 -13.83
C VAL A 676 -29.71 7.21 -15.33
N ARG A 677 -29.82 6.18 -16.18
CA ARG A 677 -29.82 6.30 -17.64
C ARG A 677 -30.94 7.24 -18.13
N LEU A 678 -32.14 7.10 -17.60
CA LEU A 678 -33.27 7.99 -17.90
C LEU A 678 -32.97 9.44 -17.50
N LEU A 679 -32.31 9.68 -16.36
CA LEU A 679 -31.96 11.02 -15.89
C LEU A 679 -30.86 11.69 -16.73
N ILE A 680 -29.86 10.93 -17.19
CA ILE A 680 -28.72 11.45 -17.96
C ILE A 680 -28.97 11.47 -19.48
N GLY A 681 -29.94 10.72 -19.98
CA GLY A 681 -30.27 10.68 -21.41
C GLY A 681 -30.84 12.00 -21.95
N LYS A 682 -30.68 12.25 -23.25
CA LYS A 682 -31.40 13.29 -23.99
C LYS A 682 -32.88 12.93 -24.11
N SER A 683 -33.75 13.95 -24.23
CA SER A 683 -35.19 13.72 -24.40
C SER A 683 -35.53 13.09 -25.75
N ASN A 684 -34.80 13.43 -26.84
CA ASN A 684 -35.11 12.97 -28.20
C ASN A 684 -33.85 12.49 -28.98
N GLY A 685 -33.11 11.47 -28.52
CA GLY A 685 -32.06 10.82 -29.32
C GLY A 685 -30.96 10.09 -28.55
N LYS A 686 -30.12 9.31 -29.26
CA LYS A 686 -28.96 8.63 -28.66
C LYS A 686 -27.98 9.65 -28.08
N SER A 687 -27.66 9.51 -26.80
CA SER A 687 -26.75 10.41 -26.08
C SER A 687 -25.31 9.93 -26.25
N SER A 688 -24.38 10.85 -26.54
CA SER A 688 -22.95 10.50 -26.52
C SER A 688 -22.50 10.24 -25.08
N GLU A 689 -21.53 9.35 -24.90
CA GLU A 689 -20.99 9.01 -23.57
C GLU A 689 -20.47 10.26 -22.83
N VAL A 690 -19.84 11.19 -23.55
CA VAL A 690 -19.35 12.46 -23.01
C VAL A 690 -20.50 13.31 -22.45
N PHE A 691 -21.64 13.33 -23.12
CA PHE A 691 -22.82 14.07 -22.65
C PHE A 691 -23.40 13.42 -21.38
N SER A 692 -23.61 12.11 -21.41
CA SER A 692 -24.12 11.36 -20.26
C SER A 692 -23.22 11.52 -19.02
N ALA A 693 -21.90 11.50 -19.22
CA ALA A 693 -20.94 11.71 -18.15
C ALA A 693 -21.02 13.12 -17.56
N ARG A 694 -21.07 14.17 -18.40
CA ARG A 694 -21.21 15.56 -17.93
C ARG A 694 -22.51 15.78 -17.16
N ARG A 695 -23.62 15.25 -17.68
CA ARG A 695 -24.93 15.39 -17.01
C ARG A 695 -24.97 14.65 -15.68
N LEU A 696 -24.32 13.48 -15.58
CA LEU A 696 -24.14 12.80 -14.31
C LEU A 696 -23.32 13.65 -13.32
N ASP A 697 -22.25 14.28 -13.79
CA ASP A 697 -21.41 15.16 -12.98
C ASP A 697 -22.19 16.37 -12.43
N GLU A 698 -23.08 16.93 -13.24
CA GLU A 698 -24.02 17.99 -12.81
C GLU A 698 -24.97 17.51 -11.71
N ILE A 699 -25.59 16.34 -11.89
CA ILE A 699 -26.55 15.75 -10.94
C ILE A 699 -25.90 15.51 -9.57
N ILE A 700 -24.69 14.94 -9.55
CA ILE A 700 -23.97 14.63 -8.30
C ILE A 700 -23.11 15.78 -7.78
N HIS A 701 -23.23 16.97 -8.39
CA HIS A 701 -22.47 18.17 -8.06
C HIS A 701 -20.94 17.93 -7.99
N GLN A 702 -20.42 17.20 -8.97
CA GLN A 702 -19.01 16.83 -9.05
C GLN A 702 -18.14 18.04 -9.46
N THR A 703 -17.32 18.51 -8.54
CA THR A 703 -16.45 19.70 -8.73
C THR A 703 -14.97 19.38 -8.96
N LYS A 704 -14.61 18.09 -8.86
CA LYS A 704 -13.22 17.62 -9.02
C LYS A 704 -13.08 16.73 -10.24
N SER A 705 -11.85 16.57 -10.74
CA SER A 705 -11.53 15.71 -11.89
C SER A 705 -11.82 14.21 -11.69
N ALA A 706 -11.95 13.74 -10.44
CA ALA A 706 -12.25 12.35 -10.13
C ALA A 706 -13.51 12.24 -9.25
N ARG A 707 -14.40 11.32 -9.62
CA ARG A 707 -15.63 11.04 -8.87
C ARG A 707 -15.33 10.19 -7.64
N ILE A 708 -16.22 10.25 -6.65
CA ILE A 708 -16.09 9.54 -5.38
C ILE A 708 -17.26 8.58 -5.17
N SER A 709 -17.00 7.38 -4.66
CA SER A 709 -18.01 6.31 -4.48
C SER A 709 -19.19 6.75 -3.60
N MET A 710 -18.92 7.62 -2.62
CA MET A 710 -19.92 8.21 -1.73
C MET A 710 -21.10 8.84 -2.48
N ASN A 711 -20.81 9.59 -3.56
CA ASN A 711 -21.86 10.26 -4.33
C ASN A 711 -22.77 9.24 -5.00
N PHE A 712 -22.23 8.12 -5.45
CA PHE A 712 -23.01 7.03 -6.04
C PHE A 712 -23.83 6.26 -5.00
N TYR A 713 -23.28 6.02 -3.80
CA TYR A 713 -24.05 5.41 -2.71
C TYR A 713 -25.23 6.28 -2.32
N LEU A 714 -25.03 7.60 -2.20
CA LEU A 714 -26.11 8.53 -1.90
C LEU A 714 -27.13 8.62 -3.04
N LEU A 715 -26.67 8.68 -4.30
CA LEU A 715 -27.55 8.67 -5.45
C LEU A 715 -28.40 7.40 -5.48
N TRP A 716 -27.81 6.25 -5.15
CA TRP A 716 -28.53 4.98 -5.00
C TRP A 716 -29.59 5.05 -3.91
N VAL A 717 -29.26 5.58 -2.73
CA VAL A 717 -30.22 5.76 -1.62
C VAL A 717 -31.39 6.63 -2.08
N ILE A 718 -31.11 7.80 -2.69
CA ILE A 718 -32.17 8.72 -3.14
C ILE A 718 -33.09 8.03 -4.15
N LEU A 719 -32.52 7.38 -5.17
CA LEU A 719 -33.28 6.75 -6.25
C LEU A 719 -34.02 5.47 -5.83
N LYS A 720 -33.61 4.80 -4.75
CA LYS A 720 -34.27 3.57 -4.28
C LYS A 720 -35.76 3.79 -3.98
N GLY A 721 -36.14 4.96 -3.44
CA GLY A 721 -37.53 5.29 -3.14
C GLY A 721 -38.30 6.02 -4.25
N ILE A 722 -37.74 6.13 -5.46
CA ILE A 722 -38.39 6.78 -6.61
C ILE A 722 -38.68 5.72 -7.68
N PRO A 723 -39.95 5.40 -8.00
CA PRO A 723 -40.28 4.44 -9.05
C PRO A 723 -39.74 4.85 -10.42
N VAL A 724 -39.43 3.86 -11.26
CA VAL A 724 -38.91 4.11 -12.62
C VAL A 724 -39.93 4.89 -13.47
N ASP A 725 -41.21 4.55 -13.37
CA ASP A 725 -42.27 5.19 -14.16
C ASP A 725 -42.46 6.66 -13.78
N TYR A 726 -42.36 7.00 -12.50
CA TYR A 726 -42.37 8.40 -12.06
C TYR A 726 -41.21 9.21 -12.67
N ILE A 727 -40.03 8.61 -12.88
CA ILE A 727 -38.91 9.28 -13.54
C ILE A 727 -39.20 9.51 -15.02
N ARG A 728 -39.91 8.58 -15.68
CA ARG A 728 -40.32 8.75 -17.09
C ARG A 728 -41.30 9.91 -17.25
N GLU A 729 -42.26 10.02 -16.34
CA GLU A 729 -43.30 11.07 -16.36
C GLU A 729 -42.79 12.44 -15.88
N SER A 730 -41.98 12.45 -14.81
CA SER A 730 -41.62 13.66 -14.06
C SER A 730 -40.10 13.90 -14.00
N LYS A 731 -39.37 13.56 -15.06
CA LYS A 731 -37.90 13.64 -15.15
C LYS A 731 -37.32 14.96 -14.63
N THR A 732 -37.87 16.09 -15.05
CA THR A 732 -37.37 17.43 -14.68
C THR A 732 -37.51 17.70 -13.19
N ALA A 733 -38.63 17.30 -12.58
CA ALA A 733 -38.87 17.46 -11.16
C ALA A 733 -37.91 16.59 -10.33
N VAL A 734 -37.69 15.35 -10.76
CA VAL A 734 -36.73 14.45 -10.11
C VAL A 734 -35.31 15.01 -10.20
N LEU A 735 -34.88 15.48 -11.39
CA LEU A 735 -33.57 16.10 -11.59
C LEU A 735 -33.35 17.31 -10.67
N TYR A 736 -34.33 18.20 -10.57
CA TYR A 736 -34.26 19.37 -9.70
C TYR A 736 -34.08 18.97 -8.23
N ARG A 737 -34.87 18.01 -7.75
CA ARG A 737 -34.80 17.53 -6.36
C ARG A 737 -33.44 16.90 -6.04
N ILE A 738 -32.95 15.99 -6.89
CA ILE A 738 -31.66 15.33 -6.67
C ILE A 738 -30.52 16.36 -6.67
N THR A 739 -30.50 17.25 -7.66
CA THR A 739 -29.45 18.28 -7.78
C THR A 739 -29.47 19.23 -6.58
N LYS A 740 -30.66 19.59 -6.07
CA LYS A 740 -30.81 20.41 -4.85
C LYS A 740 -30.28 19.70 -3.61
N ILE A 741 -30.52 18.39 -3.46
CA ILE A 741 -29.94 17.60 -2.36
C ILE A 741 -28.42 17.64 -2.45
N PHE A 742 -27.84 17.36 -3.63
CA PHE A 742 -26.39 17.34 -3.82
C PHE A 742 -25.71 18.71 -3.62
N SER A 743 -26.34 19.81 -4.04
CA SER A 743 -25.81 21.16 -3.82
C SER A 743 -25.84 21.57 -2.35
N ALA A 744 -26.85 21.12 -1.59
CA ALA A 744 -26.99 21.37 -0.15
C ALA A 744 -26.16 20.41 0.74
N LEU A 745 -25.48 19.40 0.17
CA LEU A 745 -24.72 18.40 0.96
C LEU A 745 -23.65 18.99 1.87
N ARG A 746 -23.08 20.14 1.49
CA ARG A 746 -22.06 20.84 2.27
C ARG A 746 -22.63 21.74 3.36
N SER A 747 -23.90 22.10 3.27
CA SER A 747 -24.59 22.95 4.25
C SER A 747 -25.34 22.15 5.32
N TYR A 748 -25.57 20.84 5.12
CA TYR A 748 -26.19 20.01 6.14
C TYR A 748 -25.23 19.82 7.33
N ASP A 749 -25.67 20.27 8.50
CA ASP A 749 -24.94 20.23 9.77
C ASP A 749 -25.13 18.92 10.54
N SER A 750 -26.12 18.09 10.17
CA SER A 750 -26.45 16.80 10.79
C SER A 750 -26.87 15.73 9.77
N ALA A 751 -26.66 14.46 10.09
CA ALA A 751 -27.05 13.32 9.25
C ALA A 751 -28.58 13.17 9.18
N GLU A 752 -29.27 13.51 10.27
CA GLU A 752 -30.72 13.47 10.40
C GLU A 752 -31.41 14.41 9.41
N LYS A 753 -30.83 15.59 9.13
CA LYS A 753 -31.37 16.50 8.11
C LYS A 753 -31.32 15.90 6.71
N ILE A 754 -30.24 15.19 6.38
CA ILE A 754 -30.09 14.52 5.08
C ILE A 754 -31.10 13.39 4.96
N GLU A 755 -31.21 12.57 6.00
CA GLU A 755 -32.20 11.49 6.06
C GLU A 755 -33.63 12.03 5.92
N LYS A 756 -33.95 13.15 6.59
CA LYS A 756 -35.26 13.79 6.51
C LYS A 756 -35.58 14.21 5.08
N VAL A 757 -34.66 14.92 4.41
CA VAL A 757 -34.86 15.38 3.02
C VAL A 757 -35.01 14.20 2.05
N ILE A 758 -34.27 13.11 2.26
CA ILE A 758 -34.40 11.90 1.45
C ILE A 758 -35.79 11.26 1.67
N LYS A 759 -36.24 11.11 2.92
CA LYS A 759 -37.56 10.54 3.24
C LYS A 759 -38.68 11.41 2.69
N GLU A 760 -38.59 12.73 2.80
CA GLU A 760 -39.54 13.68 2.19
C GLU A 760 -39.58 13.52 0.66
N THR A 761 -38.43 13.29 0.04
CA THR A 761 -38.35 13.03 -1.41
C THR A 761 -39.09 11.73 -1.77
N TRP A 762 -38.96 10.68 -0.97
CA TRP A 762 -39.70 9.42 -1.20
C TRP A 762 -41.21 9.59 -0.99
N SER A 763 -41.62 10.20 0.12
CA SER A 763 -43.04 10.38 0.45
C SER A 763 -43.78 11.26 -0.56
N SER A 764 -43.13 12.31 -1.06
CA SER A 764 -43.73 13.22 -2.06
C SER A 764 -43.83 12.63 -3.47
N VAL A 765 -43.20 11.48 -3.72
CA VAL A 765 -43.36 10.71 -4.96
C VAL A 765 -44.53 9.73 -4.83
N GLN A 766 -44.76 9.20 -3.62
CA GLN A 766 -45.88 8.30 -3.32
C GLN A 766 -47.26 9.00 -3.29
N SER A 767 -47.30 10.32 -3.08
CA SER A 767 -48.54 11.11 -3.01
C SER A 767 -49.04 11.67 -4.36
N GLY A 768 -48.40 11.35 -5.48
CA GLY A 768 -48.83 11.74 -6.83
C GLY A 768 -48.61 13.23 -7.19
N PRO A 769 -48.75 13.63 -8.47
CA PRO A 769 -48.38 14.96 -8.97
C PRO A 769 -49.19 16.13 -8.37
N ASN A 770 -50.32 15.86 -7.72
CA ASN A 770 -51.25 16.90 -7.24
C ASN A 770 -50.89 17.49 -5.87
N ALA A 771 -49.84 17.00 -5.19
CA ALA A 771 -49.43 17.55 -3.89
C ALA A 771 -48.48 18.77 -3.98
N THR A 772 -48.05 19.17 -5.18
CA THR A 772 -47.04 20.21 -5.36
C THR A 772 -47.54 21.65 -5.17
N GLN A 773 -48.83 21.88 -4.94
CA GLN A 773 -49.37 23.24 -4.72
C GLN A 773 -49.35 23.71 -3.24
N ASN A 774 -49.17 22.82 -2.25
CA ASN A 774 -49.28 23.21 -0.83
C ASN A 774 -47.96 23.25 -0.04
N SER A 775 -46.79 23.18 -0.71
CA SER A 775 -45.47 23.24 -0.03
C SER A 775 -44.69 24.54 -0.23
N GLN A 776 -45.35 25.60 -0.73
CA GLN A 776 -44.77 26.96 -0.78
C GLN A 776 -44.84 27.72 0.56
N SER A 777 -45.48 27.19 1.61
CA SER A 777 -45.65 27.89 2.89
C SER A 777 -44.70 27.47 4.02
N LEU A 778 -43.74 26.58 3.77
CA LEU A 778 -42.76 26.14 4.78
C LEU A 778 -41.32 26.30 4.27
N LEU A 779 -40.96 27.52 3.84
CA LEU A 779 -39.59 27.94 3.58
C LEU A 779 -39.43 29.44 3.92
N VAL A 780 -39.10 29.72 5.18
CA VAL A 780 -38.22 30.82 5.60
C VAL A 780 -37.15 30.21 6.48
#